data_AF-A0A4V5NBH4-F1
#
_entry.id   AF-A0A4V5NBH4-F1
#
_cell.length_a   1.000
_cell.length_b   1.000
_cell.length_c   1.000
_cell.angle_alpha   90.00
_cell.angle_beta   90.00
_cell.angle_gamma   90.00
#
_symmetry.space_group_name_H-M   'P 1'
#
loop_
_entity.id
_entity.type
_entity.pdbx_description
1 polymer ?
#
loop_
_entity_poly.entity_id
_entity_poly.type
_entity_poly.pdbx_seq_one_letter_code
_entity_poly.pdbx_strand_id
1 'polypeptide(L)'
;NTLVDQLQHEIAELRRDLGAQTSMLTSRNRERERLQQEIEDLKLVQRRSDGGVRSVAGDSIFERSISRAYQRSNSRASAKTQITQISEAEREGWEKKEASLRDHNAEIKMLNQDLERDNQKLDTELNAHLDLLTEREAECRELQAELEAATEDMRAIQTERDEALRSLDEKESYFVKWQEDAIGEVDNLEEENEQYKQQIGELSADLEHRSEDFMALQQEMKIVSESLIQLEDDRQATQRRLETLEQEVEDAARELDVLDQKLREATQKNQRLEVQQESYQSEISFLREEQEGDKIKIGELEDSLSVAQQTLQDERERMTELEGSLAEERHQREVVDSKEKQEVQTLLNHLNDQVSTYKEEARSLQSRLSMKQSEATVWKQRLDELEGNLREALGNLNGTRASLVKDITKLQSDLDITMHELETTRSTLVDKDRILKNRDVLLESTGLESQKLSDLLDKERQARKHDQHYVEQAQRSQQDHSRAITKLETRVHEVEIARSHDRRKYASLEQQYKDQLLERNNLLLALWYRLSTLCGQEWVQKNSSVDGDNVSLEVMNRNLSGFSKNTILAVDTIESLIGSFKQRVRSIEKDLYRDFQTLEHGLDARIKRMDVLEKAVKERTSRSSSRSEDVARLKAENKTLAAELTFYRHNPHSVPQQQQQRQESHRSPSSSQTLAPPTTTSRSSMAATLLRHHSSSAVEALANSSSYHNQHQRNNSQQPVILQTPPIQPSEQRWIHRLKELERRLKAEREARLLDRSGARRRLEEGRMENEVLKMQLEREKVRRESVISGGSEASGGVD
;
A
#
# COMPACT_ATOMS: atom_id res chain seq x y z
N ASN A 1 -25.09 7.90 -33.95
CA ASN A 1 -26.24 8.55 -34.61
C ASN A 1 -27.05 7.53 -35.39
N THR A 2 -26.48 6.86 -36.41
CA THR A 2 -27.16 5.84 -37.25
C THR A 2 -28.12 4.89 -36.52
N LEU A 3 -27.71 4.23 -35.44
CA LEU A 3 -28.57 3.29 -34.70
C LEU A 3 -29.83 3.95 -34.09
N VAL A 4 -29.71 5.21 -33.65
CA VAL A 4 -30.84 5.97 -33.09
C VAL A 4 -31.82 6.35 -34.21
N ASP A 5 -31.31 6.72 -35.38
CA ASP A 5 -32.13 7.04 -36.55
C ASP A 5 -32.85 5.78 -37.09
N GLN A 6 -32.18 4.61 -37.05
CA GLN A 6 -32.77 3.31 -37.39
C GLN A 6 -33.90 2.92 -36.43
N LEU A 7 -33.67 2.96 -35.12
CA LEU A 7 -34.70 2.67 -34.11
C LEU A 7 -35.87 3.66 -34.17
N GLN A 8 -35.63 4.93 -34.51
CA GLN A 8 -36.71 5.89 -34.77
C GLN A 8 -37.49 5.57 -36.06
N HIS A 9 -36.85 5.00 -37.07
CA HIS A 9 -37.53 4.53 -38.29
C HIS A 9 -38.41 3.32 -37.99
N GLU A 10 -37.89 2.28 -37.33
CA GLU A 10 -38.66 1.11 -36.92
C GLU A 10 -39.84 1.50 -36.02
N ILE A 11 -39.65 2.41 -35.06
CA ILE A 11 -40.76 2.93 -34.22
C ILE A 11 -41.80 3.70 -35.08
N ALA A 12 -41.40 4.36 -36.17
CA ALA A 12 -42.31 5.05 -37.08
C ALA A 12 -43.01 4.11 -38.09
N GLU A 13 -42.44 2.94 -38.38
CA GLU A 13 -43.06 1.88 -39.18
C GLU A 13 -44.00 1.03 -38.32
N LEU A 14 -43.55 0.55 -37.16
CA LEU A 14 -44.40 -0.16 -36.18
C LEU A 14 -45.63 0.68 -35.75
N ARG A 15 -45.50 2.01 -35.67
CA ARG A 15 -46.64 2.91 -35.44
C ARG A 15 -47.57 3.04 -36.65
N ARG A 16 -47.06 2.95 -37.88
CA ARG A 16 -47.90 2.86 -39.09
C ARG A 16 -48.64 1.54 -39.14
N ASP A 17 -47.97 0.43 -38.85
CA ASP A 17 -48.56 -0.91 -38.89
C ASP A 17 -49.59 -1.11 -37.78
N LEU A 18 -49.32 -0.63 -36.56
CA LEU A 18 -50.32 -0.59 -35.49
C LEU A 18 -51.54 0.28 -35.88
N GLY A 19 -51.30 1.41 -36.56
CA GLY A 19 -52.34 2.25 -37.14
C GLY A 19 -53.14 1.54 -38.24
N ALA A 20 -52.48 0.79 -39.13
CA ALA A 20 -53.10 0.02 -40.20
C ALA A 20 -53.91 -1.16 -39.64
N GLN A 21 -53.39 -1.89 -38.65
CA GLN A 21 -54.12 -2.94 -37.94
C GLN A 21 -55.34 -2.37 -37.18
N THR A 22 -55.21 -1.22 -36.54
CA THR A 22 -56.33 -0.53 -35.87
C THR A 22 -57.39 -0.06 -36.88
N SER A 23 -56.96 0.44 -38.05
CA SER A 23 -57.84 0.78 -39.17
C SER A 23 -58.56 -0.46 -39.72
N MET A 24 -57.84 -1.58 -39.87
CA MET A 24 -58.39 -2.86 -40.33
C MET A 24 -59.39 -3.44 -39.31
N LEU A 25 -59.11 -3.36 -38.01
CA LEU A 25 -60.02 -3.78 -36.94
C LEU A 25 -61.27 -2.90 -36.86
N THR A 26 -61.14 -1.58 -37.03
CA THR A 26 -62.33 -0.69 -37.10
C THR A 26 -63.11 -0.86 -38.40
N SER A 27 -62.46 -1.20 -39.52
CA SER A 27 -63.13 -1.61 -40.75
C SER A 27 -63.89 -2.92 -40.56
N ARG A 28 -63.26 -3.95 -39.99
CA ARG A 28 -63.87 -5.26 -39.74
C ARG A 28 -64.99 -5.21 -38.69
N ASN A 29 -64.91 -4.30 -37.71
CA ASN A 29 -66.02 -4.03 -36.78
C ASN A 29 -67.19 -3.33 -37.50
N ARG A 30 -66.94 -2.32 -38.35
CA ARG A 30 -67.99 -1.71 -39.19
C ARG A 30 -68.62 -2.70 -40.17
N GLU A 31 -67.82 -3.61 -40.72
CA GLU A 31 -68.29 -4.68 -41.59
C GLU A 31 -69.12 -5.70 -40.81
N ARG A 32 -68.73 -6.07 -39.59
CA ARG A 32 -69.55 -6.88 -38.68
C ARG A 32 -70.86 -6.17 -38.32
N GLU A 33 -70.82 -4.87 -38.01
CA GLU A 33 -72.01 -4.06 -37.73
C GLU A 33 -72.94 -3.98 -38.95
N ARG A 34 -72.38 -3.82 -40.15
CA ARG A 34 -73.12 -3.85 -41.42
C ARG A 34 -73.74 -5.22 -41.69
N LEU A 35 -73.02 -6.32 -41.44
CA LEU A 35 -73.54 -7.69 -41.54
C LEU A 35 -74.59 -7.98 -40.46
N GLN A 36 -74.48 -7.39 -39.26
CA GLN A 36 -75.52 -7.47 -38.24
C GLN A 36 -76.76 -6.68 -38.65
N GLN A 37 -76.62 -5.49 -39.24
CA GLN A 37 -77.73 -4.75 -39.85
C GLN A 37 -78.35 -5.52 -41.02
N GLU A 38 -77.56 -6.13 -41.90
CA GLU A 38 -78.06 -6.96 -43.00
C GLU A 38 -78.78 -8.22 -42.48
N ILE A 39 -78.31 -8.84 -41.40
CA ILE A 39 -79.02 -9.93 -40.71
C ILE A 39 -80.30 -9.44 -40.02
N GLU A 40 -80.35 -8.21 -39.51
CA GLU A 40 -81.55 -7.62 -38.92
C GLU A 40 -82.58 -7.20 -39.99
N ASP A 41 -82.14 -6.65 -41.12
CA ASP A 41 -82.98 -6.39 -42.29
C ASP A 41 -83.48 -7.70 -42.92
N LEU A 42 -82.66 -8.74 -43.05
CA LEU A 42 -83.10 -10.08 -43.48
C LEU A 42 -84.08 -10.70 -42.48
N LYS A 43 -83.88 -10.53 -41.16
CA LYS A 43 -84.88 -10.92 -40.15
C LYS A 43 -86.16 -10.10 -40.25
N LEU A 44 -86.10 -8.82 -40.63
CA LEU A 44 -87.27 -7.97 -40.85
C LEU A 44 -88.00 -8.33 -42.15
N VAL A 45 -87.29 -8.72 -43.21
CA VAL A 45 -87.88 -9.28 -44.45
C VAL A 45 -88.56 -10.61 -44.14
N GLN A 46 -87.90 -11.53 -43.43
CA GLN A 46 -88.48 -12.82 -43.05
C GLN A 46 -89.68 -12.66 -42.10
N ARG A 47 -89.64 -11.71 -41.15
CA ARG A 47 -90.77 -11.31 -40.29
C ARG A 47 -91.85 -10.45 -40.96
N ARG A 48 -91.66 -10.05 -42.22
CA ARG A 48 -92.70 -9.41 -43.07
C ARG A 48 -93.23 -10.33 -44.17
N SER A 49 -92.62 -11.49 -44.36
CA SER A 49 -93.05 -12.52 -45.32
C SER A 49 -93.92 -13.60 -44.68
N ASP A 50 -93.65 -13.99 -43.42
CA ASP A 50 -94.51 -14.93 -42.69
C ASP A 50 -95.72 -14.23 -42.06
N GLY A 51 -96.67 -13.89 -42.93
CA GLY A 51 -97.98 -13.28 -42.62
C GLY A 51 -99.10 -14.30 -42.37
N GLY A 52 -98.78 -15.57 -42.16
CA GLY A 52 -99.66 -16.56 -41.56
C GLY A 52 -100.30 -17.63 -42.46
N VAL A 53 -100.97 -18.56 -41.76
CA VAL A 53 -101.81 -19.70 -42.23
C VAL A 53 -101.07 -21.04 -42.49
N ARG A 54 -101.56 -22.07 -41.78
CA ARG A 54 -101.38 -23.53 -41.95
C ARG A 54 -100.06 -24.19 -41.51
N SER A 55 -100.09 -24.65 -40.27
CA SER A 55 -99.69 -26.03 -39.95
C SER A 55 -100.71 -27.06 -40.53
N VAL A 56 -100.46 -28.36 -40.33
CA VAL A 56 -101.21 -29.56 -40.80
C VAL A 56 -100.88 -30.03 -42.23
N ALA A 57 -99.88 -30.92 -42.34
CA ALA A 57 -99.89 -32.18 -43.11
C ALA A 57 -98.55 -32.92 -42.89
N GLY A 58 -98.54 -34.25 -42.77
CA GLY A 58 -97.27 -35.00 -42.75
C GLY A 58 -97.33 -36.45 -42.24
N ASP A 59 -98.18 -36.75 -41.26
CA ASP A 59 -98.22 -38.05 -40.58
C ASP A 59 -99.65 -38.63 -40.57
N SER A 60 -99.77 -39.97 -40.67
CA SER A 60 -100.98 -40.80 -40.88
C SER A 60 -101.25 -41.31 -42.31
N ILE A 61 -100.46 -42.28 -42.78
CA ILE A 61 -100.84 -43.22 -43.87
C ILE A 61 -100.42 -44.67 -43.53
N PHE A 62 -100.80 -45.20 -42.36
CA PHE A 62 -100.66 -46.64 -42.06
C PHE A 62 -101.74 -47.21 -41.12
N GLU A 63 -102.99 -46.76 -41.25
CA GLU A 63 -104.11 -47.27 -40.43
C GLU A 63 -105.39 -47.40 -41.27
N ARG A 64 -105.49 -48.47 -42.08
CA ARG A 64 -106.68 -48.73 -42.93
C ARG A 64 -106.96 -50.21 -43.24
N SER A 65 -106.84 -51.06 -42.23
CA SER A 65 -107.35 -52.43 -42.24
C SER A 65 -107.88 -52.78 -40.83
N ILE A 66 -108.59 -53.91 -40.71
CA ILE A 66 -109.14 -54.48 -39.45
C ILE A 66 -110.46 -53.82 -38.94
N SER A 67 -111.38 -54.68 -38.46
CA SER A 67 -112.57 -54.38 -37.63
C SER A 67 -113.77 -53.58 -38.18
N ARG A 68 -114.50 -54.17 -39.14
CA ARG A 68 -115.97 -54.37 -39.02
C ARG A 68 -116.29 -55.81 -39.45
N ALA A 69 -116.50 -56.79 -38.57
CA ALA A 69 -117.49 -56.92 -37.48
C ALA A 69 -118.93 -57.20 -37.96
N TYR A 70 -119.25 -58.51 -38.06
CA TYR A 70 -120.55 -59.16 -37.89
C TYR A 70 -121.82 -58.59 -38.55
N GLN A 71 -122.36 -59.38 -39.50
CA GLN A 71 -123.77 -59.80 -39.43
C GLN A 71 -123.89 -61.32 -39.65
N ARG A 72 -124.73 -61.98 -38.84
CA ARG A 72 -125.17 -63.38 -39.00
C ARG A 72 -126.71 -63.40 -39.02
N SER A 73 -127.32 -64.00 -40.04
CA SER A 73 -128.72 -64.50 -40.08
C SER A 73 -129.10 -64.91 -41.51
N ASN A 74 -129.99 -65.89 -41.77
CA ASN A 74 -130.42 -67.02 -40.94
C ASN A 74 -130.94 -68.16 -41.88
N SER A 75 -131.23 -69.33 -41.30
CA SER A 75 -131.57 -70.58 -42.01
C SER A 75 -133.00 -70.70 -42.58
N ARG A 76 -133.22 -71.76 -43.41
CA ARG A 76 -134.42 -72.65 -43.58
C ARG A 76 -135.24 -72.65 -44.90
N ALA A 77 -135.66 -73.89 -45.24
CA ALA A 77 -136.93 -74.35 -45.85
C ALA A 77 -137.03 -74.59 -47.38
N SER A 78 -138.05 -75.39 -47.76
CA SER A 78 -138.36 -75.98 -49.09
C SER A 78 -137.40 -77.11 -49.54
N ALA A 79 -137.72 -78.41 -49.49
CA ALA A 79 -138.96 -79.18 -49.22
C ALA A 79 -140.00 -79.33 -50.36
N LYS A 80 -139.60 -80.03 -51.44
CA LYS A 80 -140.47 -80.75 -52.41
C LYS A 80 -139.54 -81.73 -53.16
N THR A 81 -139.62 -83.07 -53.06
CA THR A 81 -140.76 -84.00 -53.12
C THR A 81 -141.48 -83.96 -54.48
N GLN A 82 -140.93 -84.67 -55.46
CA GLN A 82 -141.74 -85.25 -56.53
C GLN A 82 -141.19 -86.63 -56.91
N ILE A 83 -142.08 -87.54 -57.30
CA ILE A 83 -141.81 -88.96 -57.49
C ILE A 83 -141.60 -89.21 -58.99
N THR A 84 -140.47 -89.82 -59.35
CA THR A 84 -140.25 -90.45 -60.66
C THR A 84 -139.81 -91.89 -60.44
N GLN A 85 -140.40 -92.82 -61.20
CA GLN A 85 -140.13 -94.24 -61.09
C GLN A 85 -138.76 -94.55 -61.71
N ILE A 86 -137.85 -95.11 -60.93
CA ILE A 86 -136.53 -95.60 -61.34
C ILE A 86 -136.43 -97.04 -60.86
N SER A 87 -135.88 -97.93 -61.69
CA SER A 87 -135.79 -99.36 -61.34
C SER A 87 -134.87 -99.57 -60.14
N GLU A 88 -135.17 -100.57 -59.30
CA GLU A 88 -134.46 -100.81 -58.03
C GLU A 88 -132.95 -101.02 -58.23
N ALA A 89 -132.56 -101.68 -59.33
CA ALA A 89 -131.17 -101.87 -59.73
C ALA A 89 -130.48 -100.58 -60.24
N GLU A 90 -131.21 -99.69 -60.92
CA GLU A 90 -130.68 -98.39 -61.35
C GLU A 90 -130.49 -97.47 -60.15
N ARG A 91 -131.43 -97.49 -59.20
CA ARG A 91 -131.34 -96.76 -57.94
C ARG A 91 -130.13 -97.18 -57.12
N GLU A 92 -129.88 -98.49 -56.97
CA GLU A 92 -128.69 -98.99 -56.26
C GLU A 92 -127.38 -98.54 -56.96
N GLY A 93 -127.37 -98.49 -58.30
CA GLY A 93 -126.26 -97.95 -59.08
C GLY A 93 -126.02 -96.45 -58.85
N TRP A 94 -127.09 -95.64 -58.78
CA TRP A 94 -127.01 -94.22 -58.45
C TRP A 94 -126.59 -93.98 -56.99
N GLU A 95 -127.10 -94.75 -56.03
CA GLU A 95 -126.74 -94.62 -54.62
C GLU A 95 -125.28 -95.02 -54.36
N LYS A 96 -124.75 -96.06 -55.03
CA LYS A 96 -123.31 -96.40 -55.03
C LYS A 96 -122.46 -95.28 -55.64
N LYS A 97 -122.93 -94.66 -56.74
CA LYS A 97 -122.24 -93.53 -57.37
C LYS A 97 -122.30 -92.26 -56.51
N GLU A 98 -123.40 -92.02 -55.80
CA GLU A 98 -123.53 -90.91 -54.87
C GLU A 98 -122.63 -91.11 -53.64
N ALA A 99 -122.55 -92.33 -53.08
CA ALA A 99 -121.62 -92.65 -52.01
C ALA A 99 -120.17 -92.37 -52.45
N SER A 100 -119.73 -92.94 -53.58
CA SER A 100 -118.39 -92.70 -54.13
C SER A 100 -118.10 -91.22 -54.40
N LEU A 101 -119.09 -90.44 -54.88
CA LEU A 101 -118.94 -88.99 -55.06
C LEU A 101 -118.91 -88.22 -53.74
N ARG A 102 -119.62 -88.66 -52.70
CA ARG A 102 -119.54 -88.07 -51.35
C ARG A 102 -118.20 -88.37 -50.70
N ASP A 103 -117.68 -89.60 -50.83
CA ASP A 103 -116.37 -90.00 -50.31
C ASP A 103 -115.24 -89.22 -51.01
N HIS A 104 -115.28 -89.11 -52.34
CA HIS A 104 -114.31 -88.29 -53.09
C HIS A 104 -114.46 -86.79 -52.80
N ASN A 105 -115.68 -86.31 -52.52
CA ASN A 105 -115.89 -84.92 -52.08
C ASN A 105 -115.36 -84.67 -50.65
N ALA A 106 -115.39 -85.68 -49.77
CA ALA A 106 -114.77 -85.64 -48.45
C ALA A 106 -113.24 -85.70 -48.55
N GLU A 107 -112.70 -86.56 -49.41
CA GLU A 107 -111.27 -86.65 -49.74
C GLU A 107 -110.73 -85.30 -50.26
N ILE A 108 -111.38 -84.68 -51.25
CA ILE A 108 -111.02 -83.34 -51.75
C ILE A 108 -111.11 -82.28 -50.64
N LYS A 109 -112.07 -82.37 -49.73
CA LYS A 109 -112.18 -81.43 -48.59
C LYS A 109 -111.08 -81.63 -47.56
N MET A 110 -110.69 -82.87 -47.27
CA MET A 110 -109.55 -83.17 -46.41
C MET A 110 -108.26 -82.65 -47.05
N LEU A 111 -108.02 -82.98 -48.33
CA LEU A 111 -106.87 -82.49 -49.08
C LEU A 111 -106.80 -80.96 -49.13
N ASN A 112 -107.92 -80.27 -49.36
CA ASN A 112 -107.96 -78.80 -49.31
C ASN A 112 -107.68 -78.26 -47.89
N GLN A 113 -108.20 -78.87 -46.82
CA GLN A 113 -107.86 -78.46 -45.46
C GLN A 113 -106.40 -78.74 -45.09
N ASP A 114 -105.81 -79.81 -45.60
CA ASP A 114 -104.41 -80.13 -45.37
C ASP A 114 -103.49 -79.21 -46.19
N LEU A 115 -103.86 -78.85 -47.42
CA LEU A 115 -103.22 -77.77 -48.18
C LEU A 115 -103.39 -76.40 -47.52
N GLU A 116 -104.55 -76.08 -46.93
CA GLU A 116 -104.74 -74.86 -46.15
C GLU A 116 -103.84 -74.84 -44.91
N ARG A 117 -103.68 -75.98 -44.21
CA ARG A 117 -102.75 -76.13 -43.08
C ARG A 117 -101.29 -76.01 -43.51
N ASP A 118 -100.91 -76.57 -44.65
CA ASP A 118 -99.54 -76.56 -45.13
C ASP A 118 -99.14 -75.19 -45.70
N ASN A 119 -100.06 -74.48 -46.36
CA ASN A 119 -99.86 -73.06 -46.70
C ASN A 119 -99.74 -72.20 -45.44
N GLN A 120 -100.59 -72.41 -44.41
CA GLN A 120 -100.46 -71.68 -43.13
C GLN A 120 -99.12 -71.95 -42.42
N LYS A 121 -98.61 -73.19 -42.46
CA LYS A 121 -97.25 -73.49 -41.96
C LYS A 121 -96.20 -72.71 -42.75
N LEU A 122 -96.23 -72.79 -44.07
CA LEU A 122 -95.28 -72.12 -44.95
C LEU A 122 -95.30 -70.60 -44.77
N ASP A 123 -96.49 -69.99 -44.60
CA ASP A 123 -96.64 -68.58 -44.25
C ASP A 123 -96.00 -68.27 -42.88
N THR A 124 -96.21 -69.10 -41.85
CA THR A 124 -95.55 -68.88 -40.55
C THR A 124 -94.03 -69.07 -40.58
N GLU A 125 -93.53 -70.03 -41.36
CA GLU A 125 -92.10 -70.27 -41.55
C GLU A 125 -91.45 -69.12 -42.35
N LEU A 126 -92.12 -68.62 -43.40
CA LEU A 126 -91.68 -67.48 -44.19
C LEU A 126 -91.62 -66.19 -43.35
N ASN A 127 -92.66 -65.91 -42.55
CA ASN A 127 -92.65 -64.75 -41.67
C ASN A 127 -91.53 -64.86 -40.62
N ALA A 128 -91.33 -66.03 -39.99
CA ALA A 128 -90.22 -66.23 -39.06
C ALA A 128 -88.84 -66.05 -39.72
N HIS A 129 -88.69 -66.45 -40.99
CA HIS A 129 -87.46 -66.18 -41.77
C HIS A 129 -87.28 -64.71 -42.13
N LEU A 130 -88.36 -63.95 -42.37
CA LEU A 130 -88.30 -62.51 -42.60
C LEU A 130 -87.95 -61.76 -41.31
N ASP A 131 -88.57 -62.13 -40.18
CA ASP A 131 -88.25 -61.55 -38.86
C ASP A 131 -86.74 -61.75 -38.54
N LEU A 132 -86.24 -62.98 -38.67
CA LEU A 132 -84.81 -63.31 -38.50
C LEU A 132 -83.89 -62.55 -39.47
N LEU A 133 -84.34 -62.27 -40.69
CA LEU A 133 -83.57 -61.45 -41.64
C LEU A 133 -83.52 -59.99 -41.19
N THR A 134 -84.64 -59.42 -40.73
CA THR A 134 -84.67 -58.03 -40.23
C THR A 134 -83.88 -57.85 -38.93
N GLU A 135 -83.85 -58.86 -38.06
CA GLU A 135 -82.98 -58.92 -36.87
C GLU A 135 -81.49 -58.93 -37.29
N ARG A 136 -81.09 -59.81 -38.21
CA ARG A 136 -79.71 -59.87 -38.74
C ARG A 136 -79.29 -58.59 -39.48
N GLU A 137 -80.20 -57.93 -40.20
CA GLU A 137 -79.89 -56.63 -40.79
C GLU A 137 -79.76 -55.52 -39.73
N ALA A 138 -80.52 -55.59 -38.63
CA ALA A 138 -80.38 -54.64 -37.53
C ALA A 138 -79.03 -54.82 -36.81
N GLU A 139 -78.64 -56.05 -36.49
CA GLU A 139 -77.30 -56.38 -35.98
C GLU A 139 -76.19 -55.88 -36.91
N CYS A 140 -76.30 -56.12 -38.22
CA CYS A 140 -75.32 -55.64 -39.20
C CYS A 140 -75.22 -54.10 -39.24
N ARG A 141 -76.34 -53.38 -39.08
CA ARG A 141 -76.36 -51.91 -39.03
C ARG A 141 -75.79 -51.36 -37.72
N GLU A 142 -76.03 -52.05 -36.61
CA GLU A 142 -75.45 -51.72 -35.29
C GLU A 142 -73.93 -51.92 -35.30
N LEU A 143 -73.45 -53.08 -35.77
CA LEU A 143 -72.02 -53.37 -35.92
C LEU A 143 -71.30 -52.42 -36.90
N GLN A 144 -72.01 -51.90 -37.92
CA GLN A 144 -71.48 -50.86 -38.80
C GLN A 144 -71.32 -49.52 -38.05
N ALA A 145 -72.32 -49.11 -37.27
CA ALA A 145 -72.24 -47.88 -36.46
C ALA A 145 -71.16 -47.97 -35.36
N GLU A 146 -71.01 -49.12 -34.70
CA GLU A 146 -69.94 -49.37 -33.74
C GLU A 146 -68.55 -49.29 -34.42
N LEU A 147 -68.40 -49.88 -35.61
CA LEU A 147 -67.16 -49.81 -36.38
C LEU A 147 -66.84 -48.37 -36.80
N GLU A 148 -67.81 -47.61 -37.31
CA GLU A 148 -67.62 -46.21 -37.69
C GLU A 148 -67.19 -45.36 -36.49
N ALA A 149 -67.89 -45.46 -35.35
CA ALA A 149 -67.53 -44.79 -34.11
C ALA A 149 -66.11 -45.16 -33.65
N ALA A 150 -65.76 -46.45 -33.62
CA ALA A 150 -64.43 -46.91 -33.26
C ALA A 150 -63.34 -46.41 -34.23
N THR A 151 -63.64 -46.22 -35.53
CA THR A 151 -62.68 -45.58 -36.45
C THR A 151 -62.49 -44.10 -36.18
N GLU A 152 -63.52 -43.38 -35.72
CA GLU A 152 -63.41 -41.95 -35.42
C GLU A 152 -62.69 -41.72 -34.09
N ASP A 153 -62.97 -42.51 -33.05
CA ASP A 153 -62.18 -42.53 -31.80
C ASP A 153 -60.70 -42.81 -32.08
N MET A 154 -60.40 -43.76 -32.98
CA MET A 154 -59.03 -44.05 -33.41
C MET A 154 -58.39 -42.92 -34.23
N ARG A 155 -59.17 -42.10 -34.97
CA ARG A 155 -58.66 -40.87 -35.61
C ARG A 155 -58.39 -39.79 -34.58
N ALA A 156 -59.29 -39.57 -33.63
CA ALA A 156 -59.15 -38.59 -32.55
C ALA A 156 -57.88 -38.86 -31.72
N ILE A 157 -57.68 -40.12 -31.29
CA ILE A 157 -56.47 -40.55 -30.56
C ILE A 157 -55.19 -40.39 -31.41
N GLN A 158 -55.26 -40.56 -32.74
CA GLN A 158 -54.13 -40.30 -33.63
C GLN A 158 -53.82 -38.79 -33.72
N THR A 159 -54.83 -37.92 -33.81
CA THR A 159 -54.62 -36.47 -33.80
C THR A 159 -54.09 -35.97 -32.46
N GLU A 160 -54.63 -36.43 -31.33
CA GLU A 160 -54.11 -36.10 -29.99
C GLU A 160 -52.65 -36.54 -29.82
N ARG A 161 -52.30 -37.74 -30.29
CA ARG A 161 -50.92 -38.24 -30.29
C ARG A 161 -50.01 -37.34 -31.13
N ASP A 162 -50.42 -36.97 -32.34
CA ASP A 162 -49.58 -36.21 -33.27
C ASP A 162 -49.43 -34.74 -32.84
N GLU A 163 -50.43 -34.17 -32.16
CA GLU A 163 -50.31 -32.87 -31.49
C GLU A 163 -49.41 -32.95 -30.24
N ALA A 164 -49.53 -34.02 -29.44
CA ALA A 164 -48.65 -34.24 -28.30
C ALA A 164 -47.18 -34.44 -28.71
N LEU A 165 -46.92 -35.11 -29.85
CA LEU A 165 -45.59 -35.25 -30.44
C LEU A 165 -45.02 -33.91 -30.91
N ARG A 166 -45.76 -33.12 -31.70
CA ARG A 166 -45.31 -31.76 -32.08
C ARG A 166 -45.02 -30.88 -30.87
N SER A 167 -45.87 -30.95 -29.85
CA SER A 167 -45.66 -30.20 -28.61
C SER A 167 -44.50 -30.74 -27.77
N LEU A 168 -44.03 -31.97 -28.02
CA LEU A 168 -42.77 -32.47 -27.46
C LEU A 168 -41.57 -31.92 -28.26
N ASP A 169 -41.59 -32.06 -29.60
CA ASP A 169 -40.55 -31.56 -30.51
C ASP A 169 -40.27 -30.06 -30.30
N GLU A 170 -41.33 -29.24 -30.14
CA GLU A 170 -41.25 -27.82 -29.82
C GLU A 170 -40.52 -27.58 -28.49
N LYS A 171 -40.88 -28.33 -27.43
CA LYS A 171 -40.26 -28.21 -26.10
C LYS A 171 -38.80 -28.66 -26.13
N GLU A 172 -38.48 -29.74 -26.84
CA GLU A 172 -37.09 -30.19 -27.03
C GLU A 172 -36.27 -29.11 -27.77
N SER A 173 -36.84 -28.45 -28.79
CA SER A 173 -36.19 -27.30 -29.44
C SER A 173 -35.94 -26.12 -28.50
N TYR A 174 -36.86 -25.83 -27.57
CA TYR A 174 -36.64 -24.79 -26.54
C TYR A 174 -35.59 -25.22 -25.51
N PHE A 175 -35.58 -26.48 -25.08
CA PHE A 175 -34.55 -27.00 -24.17
C PHE A 175 -33.14 -26.98 -24.78
N VAL A 176 -33.00 -27.33 -26.06
CA VAL A 176 -31.71 -27.24 -26.77
C VAL A 176 -31.24 -25.78 -26.84
N LYS A 177 -32.11 -24.84 -27.23
CA LYS A 177 -31.75 -23.41 -27.27
C LYS A 177 -31.33 -22.88 -25.91
N TRP A 178 -32.09 -23.16 -24.85
CA TRP A 178 -31.69 -22.75 -23.49
C TRP A 178 -30.41 -23.41 -23.00
N GLN A 179 -30.06 -24.61 -23.51
CA GLN A 179 -28.77 -25.23 -23.24
C GLN A 179 -27.64 -24.54 -24.03
N GLU A 180 -27.87 -24.18 -25.28
CA GLU A 180 -26.91 -23.41 -26.11
C GLU A 180 -26.67 -22.01 -25.53
N ASP A 181 -27.74 -21.27 -25.19
CA ASP A 181 -27.71 -19.96 -24.54
C ASP A 181 -26.94 -20.02 -23.20
N ALA A 182 -27.21 -21.03 -22.37
CA ALA A 182 -26.56 -21.18 -21.06
C ALA A 182 -25.09 -21.64 -21.15
N ILE A 183 -24.72 -22.39 -22.19
CA ILE A 183 -23.31 -22.71 -22.46
C ILE A 183 -22.57 -21.47 -22.93
N GLY A 184 -23.13 -20.71 -23.88
CA GLY A 184 -22.52 -19.46 -24.36
C GLY A 184 -22.30 -18.42 -23.26
N GLU A 185 -23.25 -18.28 -22.31
CA GLU A 185 -23.08 -17.42 -21.15
C GLU A 185 -21.98 -17.93 -20.18
N VAL A 186 -21.83 -19.25 -20.01
CA VAL A 186 -20.73 -19.83 -19.23
C VAL A 186 -19.39 -19.58 -19.92
N ASP A 187 -19.30 -19.80 -21.23
CA ASP A 187 -18.08 -19.57 -22.02
C ASP A 187 -17.66 -18.08 -21.93
N ASN A 188 -18.60 -17.14 -22.08
CA ASN A 188 -18.37 -15.70 -21.89
C ASN A 188 -17.81 -15.38 -20.48
N LEU A 189 -18.42 -15.95 -19.44
CA LEU A 189 -18.01 -15.74 -18.05
C LEU A 189 -16.66 -16.40 -17.74
N GLU A 190 -16.29 -17.49 -18.41
CA GLU A 190 -14.96 -18.09 -18.30
C GLU A 190 -13.89 -17.21 -19.01
N GLU A 191 -14.20 -16.63 -20.18
CA GLU A 191 -13.33 -15.64 -20.84
C GLU A 191 -13.13 -14.38 -19.98
N GLU A 192 -14.19 -13.80 -19.40
CA GLU A 192 -14.07 -12.66 -18.48
C GLU A 192 -13.23 -13.01 -17.25
N ASN A 193 -13.45 -14.18 -16.64
CA ASN A 193 -12.65 -14.63 -15.50
C ASN A 193 -11.17 -14.78 -15.86
N GLU A 194 -10.84 -15.28 -17.05
CA GLU A 194 -9.46 -15.42 -17.51
C GLU A 194 -8.81 -14.06 -17.79
N GLN A 195 -9.55 -13.09 -18.36
CA GLN A 195 -9.09 -11.70 -18.49
C GLN A 195 -8.81 -11.07 -17.11
N TYR A 196 -9.70 -11.26 -16.12
CA TYR A 196 -9.47 -10.77 -14.76
C TYR A 196 -8.28 -11.45 -14.07
N LYS A 197 -8.07 -12.76 -14.28
CA LYS A 197 -6.87 -13.48 -13.80
C LYS A 197 -5.59 -12.87 -14.38
N GLN A 198 -5.57 -12.55 -15.68
CA GLN A 198 -4.43 -11.93 -16.34
C GLN A 198 -4.15 -10.53 -15.79
N GLN A 199 -5.17 -9.67 -15.67
CA GLN A 199 -5.04 -8.33 -15.07
C GLN A 199 -4.54 -8.38 -13.61
N ILE A 200 -4.99 -9.35 -12.81
CA ILE A 200 -4.50 -9.56 -11.43
C ILE A 200 -3.02 -9.99 -11.45
N GLY A 201 -2.61 -10.83 -12.41
CA GLY A 201 -1.22 -11.23 -12.60
C GLY A 201 -0.31 -10.05 -12.96
N GLU A 202 -0.73 -9.22 -13.92
CA GLU A 202 -0.01 -7.99 -14.31
C GLU A 202 0.13 -7.01 -13.15
N LEU A 203 -0.97 -6.72 -12.42
CA LEU A 203 -0.96 -5.84 -11.25
C LEU A 203 -0.13 -6.40 -10.09
N SER A 204 -0.04 -7.72 -9.92
CA SER A 204 0.86 -8.34 -8.94
C SER A 204 2.32 -8.17 -9.34
N ALA A 205 2.66 -8.38 -10.62
CA ALA A 205 4.01 -8.20 -11.13
C ALA A 205 4.49 -6.74 -11.03
N ASP A 206 3.62 -5.76 -11.35
CA ASP A 206 3.91 -4.34 -11.18
C ASP A 206 4.12 -3.95 -9.70
N LEU A 207 3.34 -4.53 -8.79
CA LEU A 207 3.47 -4.31 -7.35
C LEU A 207 4.76 -4.92 -6.80
N GLU A 208 5.13 -6.13 -7.24
CA GLU A 208 6.41 -6.77 -6.93
C GLU A 208 7.59 -5.94 -7.46
N HIS A 209 7.55 -5.50 -8.73
CA HIS A 209 8.60 -4.65 -9.31
C HIS A 209 8.78 -3.34 -8.54
N ARG A 210 7.66 -2.68 -8.18
CA ARG A 210 7.66 -1.46 -7.36
C ARG A 210 8.14 -1.69 -5.93
N SER A 211 7.97 -2.91 -5.40
CA SER A 211 8.52 -3.32 -4.11
C SER A 211 10.04 -3.52 -4.18
N GLU A 212 10.55 -4.16 -5.25
CA GLU A 212 12.00 -4.27 -5.51
C GLU A 212 12.65 -2.89 -5.64
N ASP A 213 12.08 -1.98 -6.44
CA ASP A 213 12.58 -0.62 -6.62
C ASP A 213 12.57 0.17 -5.29
N PHE A 214 11.53 0.00 -4.46
CA PHE A 214 11.48 0.63 -3.13
C PHE A 214 12.55 0.07 -2.18
N MET A 215 12.77 -1.24 -2.17
CA MET A 215 13.84 -1.88 -1.39
C MET A 215 15.24 -1.43 -1.86
N ALA A 216 15.45 -1.30 -3.18
CA ALA A 216 16.68 -0.78 -3.75
C ALA A 216 16.92 0.67 -3.32
N LEU A 217 15.93 1.55 -3.45
CA LEU A 217 16.01 2.94 -3.00
C LEU A 217 16.25 3.06 -1.49
N GLN A 218 15.62 2.21 -0.68
CA GLN A 218 15.85 2.17 0.77
C GLN A 218 17.29 1.73 1.10
N GLN A 219 17.86 0.79 0.35
CA GLN A 219 19.26 0.38 0.50
C GLN A 219 20.23 1.49 0.03
N GLU A 220 19.96 2.18 -1.07
CA GLU A 220 20.74 3.33 -1.52
C GLU A 220 20.69 4.48 -0.51
N MET A 221 19.51 4.81 0.02
CA MET A 221 19.36 5.82 1.08
C MET A 221 20.17 5.45 2.33
N LYS A 222 20.24 4.16 2.69
CA LYS A 222 21.10 3.69 3.80
C LYS A 222 22.59 3.87 3.49
N ILE A 223 23.04 3.55 2.28
CA ILE A 223 24.43 3.75 1.84
C ILE A 223 24.80 5.24 1.83
N VAL A 224 23.89 6.10 1.35
CA VAL A 224 24.07 7.57 1.38
C VAL A 224 24.11 8.08 2.83
N SER A 225 23.28 7.54 3.74
CA SER A 225 23.32 7.89 5.16
C SER A 225 24.62 7.43 5.84
N GLU A 226 25.14 6.25 5.50
CA GLU A 226 26.43 5.76 6.01
C GLU A 226 27.60 6.61 5.49
N SER A 227 27.55 7.03 4.23
CA SER A 227 28.52 7.96 3.61
C SER A 227 28.45 9.37 4.21
N LEU A 228 27.25 9.86 4.53
CA LEU A 228 27.05 11.17 5.17
C LEU A 228 27.64 11.18 6.59
N ILE A 229 27.47 10.10 7.36
CA ILE A 229 28.08 9.95 8.69
C ILE A 229 29.62 9.94 8.56
N GLN A 230 30.18 9.20 7.60
CA GLN A 230 31.63 9.20 7.34
C GLN A 230 32.15 10.60 6.99
N LEU A 231 31.44 11.34 6.13
CA LEU A 231 31.78 12.74 5.79
C LEU A 231 31.65 13.68 6.99
N GLU A 232 30.72 13.46 7.92
CA GLU A 232 30.64 14.25 9.15
C GLU A 232 31.74 13.88 10.16
N ASP A 233 32.11 12.61 10.29
CA ASP A 233 33.26 12.18 11.10
C ASP A 233 34.58 12.75 10.56
N ASP A 234 34.80 12.72 9.24
CA ASP A 234 35.94 13.35 8.56
C ASP A 234 35.92 14.89 8.74
N ARG A 235 34.75 15.52 8.68
CA ARG A 235 34.58 16.96 8.97
C ARG A 235 34.92 17.28 10.43
N GLN A 236 34.54 16.43 11.38
CA GLN A 236 34.93 16.61 12.78
C GLN A 236 36.43 16.36 13.00
N ALA A 237 37.03 15.37 12.33
CA ALA A 237 38.45 15.09 12.42
C ALA A 237 39.31 16.23 11.84
N THR A 238 38.89 16.79 10.70
CA THR A 238 39.53 17.97 10.09
C THR A 238 39.31 19.24 10.92
N GLN A 239 38.13 19.43 11.52
CA GLN A 239 37.88 20.55 12.44
C GLN A 239 38.78 20.48 13.68
N ARG A 240 38.87 19.32 14.37
CA ARG A 240 39.80 19.12 15.49
C ARG A 240 41.26 19.38 15.10
N ARG A 241 41.64 19.07 13.86
CA ARG A 241 42.98 19.33 13.34
C ARG A 241 43.22 20.82 13.06
N LEU A 242 42.21 21.56 12.62
CA LEU A 242 42.28 23.02 12.53
C LEU A 242 42.43 23.63 13.91
N GLU A 243 41.60 23.23 14.88
CA GLU A 243 41.68 23.68 16.28
C GLU A 243 43.09 23.47 16.88
N THR A 244 43.74 22.33 16.62
CA THR A 244 45.14 22.11 17.04
C THR A 244 46.16 22.98 16.29
N LEU A 245 45.97 23.21 14.99
CA LEU A 245 46.89 24.04 14.18
C LEU A 245 46.74 25.54 14.52
N GLU A 246 45.53 26.00 14.83
CA GLU A 246 45.27 27.35 15.33
C GLU A 246 45.96 27.56 16.69
N GLN A 247 45.90 26.58 17.59
CA GLN A 247 46.61 26.63 18.87
C GLN A 247 48.14 26.56 18.71
N GLU A 248 48.67 25.72 17.80
CA GLU A 248 50.11 25.72 17.45
C GLU A 248 50.58 27.08 16.89
N VAL A 249 49.73 27.76 16.11
CA VAL A 249 50.00 29.11 15.60
C VAL A 249 49.93 30.17 16.71
N GLU A 250 49.00 30.08 17.66
CA GLU A 250 49.00 30.96 18.84
C GLU A 250 50.21 30.74 19.75
N ASP A 251 50.62 29.49 19.95
CA ASP A 251 51.82 29.16 20.73
C ASP A 251 53.07 29.75 20.05
N ALA A 252 53.23 29.55 18.73
CA ALA A 252 54.32 30.14 17.96
C ALA A 252 54.29 31.68 17.93
N ALA A 253 53.11 32.31 17.86
CA ALA A 253 52.97 33.76 17.94
C ALA A 253 53.40 34.29 19.31
N ARG A 254 53.01 33.61 20.41
CA ARG A 254 53.44 33.96 21.77
C ARG A 254 54.94 33.75 21.99
N GLU A 255 55.55 32.73 21.37
CA GLU A 255 57.02 32.58 21.35
C GLU A 255 57.71 33.71 20.57
N LEU A 256 57.17 34.11 19.42
CA LEU A 256 57.69 35.22 18.63
C LEU A 256 57.63 36.56 19.40
N ASP A 257 56.52 36.90 20.05
CA ASP A 257 56.42 38.11 20.90
C ASP A 257 57.48 38.12 22.02
N VAL A 258 57.72 36.97 22.65
CA VAL A 258 58.75 36.80 23.69
C VAL A 258 60.18 36.93 23.12
N LEU A 259 60.42 36.45 21.89
CA LEU A 259 61.70 36.65 21.20
C LEU A 259 61.90 38.11 20.77
N ASP A 260 60.85 38.77 20.29
CA ASP A 260 60.90 40.17 19.85
C ASP A 260 61.08 41.13 21.04
N GLN A 261 60.48 40.83 22.20
CA GLN A 261 60.80 41.55 23.45
C GLN A 261 62.27 41.36 23.85
N LYS A 262 62.80 40.12 23.85
CA LYS A 262 64.22 39.86 24.15
C LYS A 262 65.16 40.57 23.17
N LEU A 263 64.76 40.65 21.89
CA LEU A 263 65.50 41.40 20.86
C LEU A 263 65.52 42.89 21.19
N ARG A 264 64.36 43.50 21.50
CA ARG A 264 64.25 44.92 21.90
C ARG A 264 65.07 45.23 23.16
N GLU A 265 65.05 44.35 24.16
CA GLU A 265 65.88 44.47 25.38
C GLU A 265 67.38 44.40 25.06
N ALA A 266 67.80 43.48 24.17
CA ALA A 266 69.17 43.38 23.69
C ALA A 266 69.60 44.61 22.87
N THR A 267 68.74 45.15 22.00
CA THR A 267 68.99 46.37 21.24
C THR A 267 69.15 47.58 22.16
N GLN A 268 68.28 47.75 23.17
CA GLN A 268 68.45 48.80 24.19
C GLN A 268 69.75 48.64 24.98
N LYS A 269 70.17 47.40 25.28
CA LYS A 269 71.45 47.14 25.94
C LYS A 269 72.63 47.51 25.05
N ASN A 270 72.58 47.18 23.76
CA ASN A 270 73.60 47.59 22.79
C ASN A 270 73.66 49.12 22.68
N GLN A 271 72.55 49.83 22.54
CA GLN A 271 72.52 51.31 22.50
C GLN A 271 73.17 51.95 23.75
N ARG A 272 72.97 51.36 24.94
CA ARG A 272 73.64 51.83 26.17
C ARG A 272 75.15 51.55 26.17
N LEU A 273 75.57 50.40 25.63
CA LEU A 273 76.99 50.05 25.48
C LEU A 273 77.68 50.89 24.39
N GLU A 274 76.95 51.25 23.33
CA GLU A 274 77.38 52.10 22.23
C GLU A 274 77.62 53.54 22.73
N VAL A 275 76.67 54.14 23.47
CA VAL A 275 76.88 55.44 24.13
C VAL A 275 78.01 55.40 25.17
N GLN A 276 78.20 54.29 25.88
CA GLN A 276 79.37 54.11 26.77
C GLN A 276 80.68 54.03 25.97
N GLN A 277 80.70 53.31 24.85
CA GLN A 277 81.85 53.22 23.96
C GLN A 277 82.18 54.59 23.33
N GLU A 278 81.19 55.36 22.89
CA GLU A 278 81.37 56.74 22.42
C GLU A 278 81.97 57.61 23.53
N SER A 279 81.44 57.53 24.76
CA SER A 279 81.99 58.26 25.92
C SER A 279 83.46 57.90 26.19
N TYR A 280 83.81 56.61 26.24
CA TYR A 280 85.20 56.18 26.44
C TYR A 280 86.09 56.56 25.23
N GLN A 281 85.55 56.56 24.01
CA GLN A 281 86.29 56.98 22.82
C GLN A 281 86.51 58.49 22.77
N SER A 282 85.59 59.29 23.32
CA SER A 282 85.77 60.73 23.56
C SER A 282 86.81 60.99 24.66
N GLU A 283 86.79 60.24 25.76
CA GLU A 283 87.80 60.29 26.83
C GLU A 283 89.20 59.92 26.31
N ILE A 284 89.33 58.86 25.52
CA ILE A 284 90.58 58.47 24.85
C ILE A 284 91.06 59.56 23.88
N SER A 285 90.16 60.24 23.17
CA SER A 285 90.53 61.34 22.28
C SER A 285 91.00 62.56 23.06
N PHE A 286 90.32 62.92 24.15
CA PHE A 286 90.72 64.01 25.05
C PHE A 286 92.11 63.75 25.66
N LEU A 287 92.33 62.56 26.21
CA LEU A 287 93.64 62.19 26.79
C LEU A 287 94.77 62.16 25.75
N ARG A 288 94.46 61.93 24.47
CA ARG A 288 95.43 62.05 23.35
C ARG A 288 95.70 63.50 22.97
N GLU A 289 94.71 64.37 23.00
CA GLU A 289 94.86 65.80 22.76
C GLU A 289 95.66 66.46 23.89
N GLU A 290 95.37 66.10 25.15
CA GLU A 290 96.14 66.48 26.33
C GLU A 290 97.59 65.96 26.24
N GLN A 291 97.79 64.69 25.87
CA GLN A 291 99.13 64.13 25.66
C GLN A 291 99.92 64.81 24.54
N GLU A 292 99.29 65.15 23.41
CA GLU A 292 99.95 65.84 22.31
C GLU A 292 100.25 67.31 22.68
N GLY A 293 99.40 67.96 23.48
CA GLY A 293 99.65 69.27 24.08
C GLY A 293 100.82 69.27 25.07
N ASP A 294 100.89 68.28 25.96
CA ASP A 294 102.03 68.08 26.86
C ASP A 294 103.31 67.77 26.06
N LYS A 295 103.22 67.00 24.98
CA LYS A 295 104.35 66.71 24.07
C LYS A 295 104.84 67.96 23.32
N ILE A 296 103.95 68.85 22.87
CA ILE A 296 104.32 70.16 22.31
C ILE A 296 105.06 70.99 23.38
N LYS A 297 104.51 71.06 24.59
CA LYS A 297 105.07 71.81 25.71
C LYS A 297 106.40 71.24 26.22
N ILE A 298 106.60 69.92 26.16
CA ILE A 298 107.90 69.27 26.39
C ILE A 298 108.88 69.70 25.29
N GLY A 299 108.47 69.70 24.02
CA GLY A 299 109.27 70.22 22.91
C GLY A 299 109.68 71.68 23.08
N GLU A 300 108.75 72.56 23.45
CA GLU A 300 109.04 73.98 23.76
C GLU A 300 110.03 74.13 24.92
N LEU A 301 109.92 73.28 25.95
CA LEU A 301 110.86 73.25 27.07
C LEU A 301 112.23 72.70 26.66
N GLU A 302 112.29 71.65 25.83
CA GLU A 302 113.53 71.07 25.28
C GLU A 302 114.24 72.06 24.34
N ASP A 303 113.51 72.78 23.48
CA ASP A 303 114.05 73.87 22.66
C ASP A 303 114.56 75.03 23.54
N SER A 304 113.81 75.44 24.56
CA SER A 304 114.25 76.50 25.49
C SER A 304 115.50 76.09 26.29
N LEU A 305 115.60 74.81 26.65
CA LEU A 305 116.75 74.22 27.32
C LEU A 305 117.95 74.12 26.37
N SER A 306 117.73 73.78 25.11
CA SER A 306 118.74 73.76 24.04
C SER A 306 119.33 75.16 23.81
N VAL A 307 118.48 76.20 23.71
CA VAL A 307 118.90 77.61 23.63
C VAL A 307 119.65 78.05 24.89
N ALA A 308 119.19 77.65 26.08
CA ALA A 308 119.89 77.94 27.33
C ALA A 308 121.25 77.22 27.43
N GLN A 309 121.37 75.98 26.92
CA GLN A 309 122.62 75.24 26.85
C GLN A 309 123.58 75.87 25.84
N GLN A 310 123.11 76.30 24.66
CA GLN A 310 123.91 76.99 23.66
C GLN A 310 124.45 78.32 24.22
N THR A 311 123.59 79.19 24.77
CA THR A 311 124.05 80.47 25.34
C THR A 311 125.01 80.30 26.52
N LEU A 312 124.85 79.23 27.31
CA LEU A 312 125.80 78.87 28.38
C LEU A 312 127.11 78.25 27.84
N GLN A 313 127.09 77.64 26.66
CA GLN A 313 128.31 77.25 25.93
C GLN A 313 128.99 78.48 25.31
N ASP A 314 128.25 79.39 24.67
CA ASP A 314 128.77 80.63 24.10
C ASP A 314 129.47 81.48 25.18
N GLU A 315 128.87 81.64 26.35
CA GLU A 315 129.48 82.35 27.49
C GLU A 315 130.64 81.56 28.14
N ARG A 316 130.71 80.23 28.01
CA ARG A 316 131.90 79.44 28.40
C ARG A 316 133.05 79.62 27.40
N GLU A 317 132.76 79.62 26.11
CA GLU A 317 133.75 79.86 25.06
C GLU A 317 134.32 81.27 25.23
N ARG A 318 133.45 82.28 25.41
CA ARG A 318 133.79 83.65 25.80
C ARG A 318 134.61 83.74 27.10
N MET A 319 134.29 82.93 28.11
CA MET A 319 135.09 82.84 29.34
C MET A 319 136.50 82.32 29.04
N THR A 320 136.65 81.29 28.19
CA THR A 320 137.97 80.79 27.78
C THR A 320 138.74 81.77 26.88
N GLU A 321 138.08 82.58 26.06
CA GLU A 321 138.71 83.70 25.33
C GLU A 321 139.25 84.76 26.30
N LEU A 322 138.48 85.12 27.33
CA LEU A 322 138.90 86.07 28.36
C LEU A 322 140.05 85.52 29.23
N GLU A 323 140.02 84.23 29.58
CA GLU A 323 141.13 83.56 30.28
C GLU A 323 142.40 83.48 29.41
N GLY A 324 142.25 83.23 28.10
CA GLY A 324 143.33 83.28 27.12
C GLY A 324 143.94 84.67 27.01
N SER A 325 143.11 85.71 26.85
CA SER A 325 143.56 87.11 26.81
C SER A 325 144.28 87.52 28.11
N LEU A 326 143.80 87.07 29.27
CA LEU A 326 144.46 87.29 30.56
C LEU A 326 145.81 86.55 30.67
N ALA A 327 145.95 85.38 30.05
CA ALA A 327 147.22 84.65 29.98
C ALA A 327 148.24 85.36 29.06
N GLU A 328 147.79 85.90 27.92
CA GLU A 328 148.62 86.74 27.04
C GLU A 328 149.07 88.03 27.73
N GLU A 329 148.17 88.70 28.46
CA GLU A 329 148.47 89.93 29.22
C GLU A 329 149.53 89.68 30.31
N ARG A 330 149.47 88.53 30.98
CA ARG A 330 150.50 88.07 31.93
C ARG A 330 151.84 87.79 31.24
N HIS A 331 151.85 87.11 30.09
CA HIS A 331 153.09 86.83 29.36
C HIS A 331 153.76 88.12 28.85
N GLN A 332 152.98 89.10 28.41
CA GLN A 332 153.50 90.42 28.01
C GLN A 332 154.16 91.15 29.19
N ARG A 333 153.59 91.08 30.41
CA ARG A 333 154.20 91.66 31.63
C ARG A 333 155.54 91.00 31.99
N GLU A 334 155.64 89.68 31.87
CA GLU A 334 156.86 88.91 32.17
C GLU A 334 158.03 89.30 31.23
N VAL A 335 157.74 89.56 29.95
CA VAL A 335 158.74 90.07 28.99
C VAL A 335 159.22 91.49 29.33
N VAL A 336 158.38 92.35 29.91
CA VAL A 336 158.77 93.71 30.32
C VAL A 336 159.67 93.69 31.56
N ASP A 337 159.30 92.94 32.60
CA ASP A 337 160.07 92.79 33.84
C ASP A 337 161.49 92.22 33.60
N SER A 338 161.65 91.39 32.56
CA SER A 338 162.96 90.89 32.12
C SER A 338 163.91 91.99 31.59
N LYS A 339 163.37 93.08 31.02
CA LYS A 339 164.15 94.19 30.45
C LYS A 339 164.53 95.22 31.49
N GLU A 340 163.60 95.61 32.38
CA GLU A 340 163.86 96.58 33.45
C GLU A 340 165.04 96.13 34.33
N LYS A 341 165.13 94.83 34.62
CA LYS A 341 166.24 94.23 35.40
C LYS A 341 167.62 94.37 34.75
N GLN A 342 167.72 94.63 33.44
CA GLN A 342 169.00 94.83 32.75
C GLN A 342 169.43 96.31 32.71
N GLU A 343 168.49 97.25 32.77
CA GLU A 343 168.76 98.69 32.75
C GLU A 343 169.03 99.27 34.15
N VAL A 344 168.47 98.68 35.21
CA VAL A 344 168.72 99.11 36.60
C VAL A 344 170.20 99.02 37.00
N GLN A 345 170.94 98.02 36.49
CA GLN A 345 172.35 97.80 36.86
C GLN A 345 173.32 98.84 36.29
N THR A 346 172.97 99.51 35.18
CA THR A 346 173.77 100.63 34.63
C THR A 346 173.40 101.96 35.28
N LEU A 347 172.11 102.18 35.57
CA LEU A 347 171.62 103.37 36.28
C LEU A 347 172.20 103.49 37.70
N LEU A 348 172.37 102.37 38.43
CA LEU A 348 172.88 102.36 39.81
C LEU A 348 174.26 103.05 39.94
N ASN A 349 175.14 102.86 38.94
CA ASN A 349 176.47 103.46 38.93
C ASN A 349 176.47 104.95 38.54
N HIS A 350 175.43 105.44 37.86
CA HIS A 350 175.31 106.85 37.49
C HIS A 350 174.63 107.69 38.59
N LEU A 351 173.72 107.07 39.36
CA LEU A 351 172.92 107.77 40.36
C LEU A 351 173.72 108.15 41.62
N ASN A 352 174.86 107.50 41.89
CA ASN A 352 175.70 107.77 43.06
C ASN A 352 176.37 109.16 43.03
N ASP A 353 176.67 109.71 41.85
CA ASP A 353 177.22 111.08 41.71
C ASP A 353 176.13 112.17 41.83
N GLN A 354 174.90 111.87 41.40
CA GLN A 354 173.82 112.88 41.30
C GLN A 354 173.11 113.18 42.64
N VAL A 355 173.34 112.36 43.67
CA VAL A 355 172.78 112.57 45.03
C VAL A 355 173.40 113.79 45.74
N SER A 356 174.53 114.31 45.24
CA SER A 356 175.20 115.47 45.82
C SER A 356 174.49 116.81 45.53
N THR A 357 173.84 116.95 44.36
CA THR A 357 173.40 118.25 43.83
C THR A 357 171.93 118.60 44.10
N TYR A 358 171.02 117.63 44.14
CA TYR A 358 169.57 117.91 44.20
C TYR A 358 168.98 118.10 45.61
N LYS A 359 169.81 118.43 46.61
CA LYS A 359 169.35 118.78 47.97
C LYS A 359 168.91 120.24 48.12
N GLU A 360 169.12 121.10 47.12
CA GLU A 360 168.88 122.55 47.26
C GLU A 360 167.53 123.04 46.68
N GLU A 361 166.95 122.37 45.68
CA GLU A 361 165.72 122.85 45.00
C GLU A 361 164.39 122.27 45.53
N ALA A 362 164.43 121.52 46.64
CA ALA A 362 163.24 120.98 47.33
C ALA A 362 162.32 122.04 47.99
N ARG A 363 162.33 123.28 47.48
CA ARG A 363 161.45 124.39 47.87
C ARG A 363 160.84 125.16 46.68
N SER A 364 161.05 124.72 45.44
CA SER A 364 160.46 125.37 44.26
C SER A 364 158.97 125.02 44.07
N LEU A 365 158.15 125.67 44.91
CA LEU A 365 156.85 126.27 44.62
C LEU A 365 155.84 125.43 43.77
N GLN A 366 154.82 124.80 44.37
CA GLN A 366 153.66 125.46 44.98
C GLN A 366 152.82 126.32 43.99
N SER A 367 152.40 125.77 42.84
CA SER A 367 151.62 126.56 41.85
C SER A 367 150.54 125.81 41.01
N ARG A 368 150.12 124.58 41.36
CA ARG A 368 149.06 123.84 40.63
C ARG A 368 148.07 123.07 41.53
N LEU A 369 147.47 123.76 42.51
CA LEU A 369 146.49 123.21 43.45
C LEU A 369 145.38 124.24 43.77
N SER A 370 144.37 124.42 42.91
CA SER A 370 143.25 125.34 43.24
C SER A 370 141.92 125.19 42.45
N MET A 371 141.92 124.68 41.21
CA MET A 371 140.70 124.68 40.37
C MET A 371 140.47 123.37 39.59
N LYS A 372 139.46 122.57 39.99
CA LYS A 372 138.43 122.07 39.05
C LYS A 372 137.21 121.34 39.66
N GLN A 373 137.31 120.63 40.78
CA GLN A 373 136.26 119.67 41.19
C GLN A 373 135.36 120.11 42.36
N SER A 374 134.66 121.23 42.17
CA SER A 374 133.45 121.61 42.93
C SER A 374 132.15 121.12 42.29
N GLU A 375 132.24 120.35 41.19
CA GLU A 375 131.10 119.94 40.34
C GLU A 375 130.24 118.81 40.96
N ALA A 376 130.66 118.24 42.09
CA ALA A 376 130.00 117.11 42.76
C ALA A 376 128.74 117.46 43.58
N THR A 377 128.43 118.74 43.80
CA THR A 377 127.30 119.16 44.67
C THR A 377 125.98 119.39 43.94
N VAL A 378 126.01 119.63 42.63
CA VAL A 378 124.85 120.12 41.86
C VAL A 378 123.74 119.07 41.71
N TRP A 379 124.10 117.78 41.59
CA TRP A 379 123.14 116.72 41.29
C TRP A 379 122.21 116.34 42.46
N LYS A 380 122.48 116.82 43.68
CA LYS A 380 121.67 116.46 44.86
C LYS A 380 120.40 117.29 45.01
N GLN A 381 120.28 118.45 44.35
CA GLN A 381 119.10 119.33 44.44
C GLN A 381 117.97 118.98 43.46
N ARG A 382 118.21 118.09 42.50
CA ARG A 382 117.27 117.82 41.38
C ARG A 382 116.33 116.63 41.59
N LEU A 383 116.34 116.05 42.80
CA LEU A 383 115.46 114.95 43.20
C LEU A 383 114.23 115.50 43.95
N ASP A 384 114.46 116.43 44.88
CA ASP A 384 113.43 117.05 45.73
C ASP A 384 112.37 117.84 44.93
N GLU A 385 112.71 118.33 43.73
CA GLU A 385 111.81 119.10 42.86
C GLU A 385 110.72 118.25 42.18
N LEU A 386 110.84 116.91 42.16
CA LEU A 386 109.85 116.04 41.51
C LEU A 386 108.78 115.47 42.46
N GLU A 387 109.07 115.35 43.75
CA GLU A 387 108.12 114.77 44.71
C GLU A 387 107.00 115.74 45.14
N GLY A 388 107.21 117.06 44.99
CA GLY A 388 106.19 118.08 45.29
C GLY A 388 105.04 118.12 44.27
N ASN A 389 105.37 118.00 42.98
CA ASN A 389 104.50 118.38 41.86
C ASN A 389 103.30 117.44 41.58
N LEU A 390 103.14 116.35 42.35
CA LEU A 390 101.99 115.43 42.23
C LEU A 390 101.09 115.40 43.48
N ARG A 391 101.31 116.28 44.46
CA ARG A 391 100.34 116.51 45.57
C ARG A 391 99.36 117.66 45.32
N GLU A 392 99.56 118.43 44.25
CA GLU A 392 98.71 119.57 43.88
C GLU A 392 97.61 119.20 42.86
N ALA A 393 97.70 118.00 42.26
CA ALA A 393 96.91 117.57 41.11
C ALA A 393 95.59 116.84 41.44
N LEU A 394 94.82 117.30 42.44
CA LEU A 394 93.34 117.14 42.54
C LEU A 394 92.79 117.77 43.83
N GLY A 395 91.89 118.75 43.72
CA GLY A 395 91.26 119.40 44.86
C GLY A 395 89.89 120.03 44.57
N ASN A 396 89.09 120.17 45.63
CA ASN A 396 87.84 120.93 45.88
C ASN A 396 87.06 121.55 44.68
N LEU A 397 85.77 121.31 44.43
CA LEU A 397 84.55 121.30 45.28
C LEU A 397 83.94 122.69 45.59
N ASN A 398 83.01 123.18 44.75
CA ASN A 398 81.68 123.66 45.20
C ASN A 398 80.68 124.03 44.07
N GLY A 399 79.37 123.91 44.37
CA GLY A 399 78.24 124.37 43.53
C GLY A 399 77.53 123.25 42.73
N THR A 400 76.19 123.18 42.61
CA THR A 400 75.12 124.02 43.18
C THR A 400 73.99 123.17 43.80
N ARG A 401 73.44 123.61 44.93
CA ARG A 401 72.60 122.77 45.83
C ARG A 401 71.13 122.60 45.39
N ALA A 402 70.70 123.23 44.30
CA ALA A 402 69.28 123.47 44.02
C ALA A 402 68.62 122.49 43.02
N SER A 403 69.34 122.03 41.99
CA SER A 403 68.82 121.00 41.06
C SER A 403 68.62 119.67 41.80
N LEU A 404 69.64 119.26 42.54
CA LEU A 404 69.71 118.00 43.28
C LEU A 404 68.49 117.76 44.19
N VAL A 405 67.95 118.79 44.85
CA VAL A 405 66.73 118.66 45.66
C VAL A 405 65.49 118.42 44.78
N LYS A 406 65.39 119.08 43.63
CA LYS A 406 64.28 118.90 42.69
C LYS A 406 64.30 117.50 42.07
N ASP A 407 65.50 117.05 41.69
CA ASP A 407 65.72 115.70 41.14
C ASP A 407 65.45 114.61 42.19
N ILE A 408 65.84 114.82 43.46
CA ILE A 408 65.44 113.95 44.58
C ILE A 408 63.93 113.90 44.74
N THR A 409 63.22 115.04 44.76
CA THR A 409 61.75 115.03 44.90
C THR A 409 61.04 114.37 43.72
N LYS A 410 61.62 114.46 42.50
CA LYS A 410 61.10 113.74 41.34
C LYS A 410 61.33 112.23 41.49
N LEU A 411 62.55 111.81 41.84
CA LEU A 411 62.89 110.40 42.06
C LEU A 411 62.07 109.78 43.20
N GLN A 412 61.71 110.55 44.23
CA GLN A 412 60.78 110.10 45.27
C GLN A 412 59.37 109.88 44.72
N SER A 413 58.83 110.83 43.95
CA SER A 413 57.52 110.66 43.31
C SER A 413 57.50 109.51 42.29
N ASP A 414 58.57 109.35 41.50
CA ASP A 414 58.71 108.27 40.52
C ASP A 414 58.86 106.90 41.25
N LEU A 415 59.50 106.86 42.42
CA LEU A 415 59.58 105.68 43.28
C LEU A 415 58.22 105.32 43.90
N ASP A 416 57.48 106.28 44.45
CA ASP A 416 56.15 106.04 45.02
C ASP A 416 55.15 105.55 43.96
N ILE A 417 55.20 106.11 42.75
CA ILE A 417 54.41 105.63 41.60
C ILE A 417 54.80 104.21 41.22
N THR A 418 56.09 103.92 41.04
CA THR A 418 56.54 102.57 40.65
C THR A 418 56.33 101.52 41.75
N MET A 419 56.37 101.89 43.03
CA MET A 419 55.94 101.02 44.14
C MET A 419 54.44 100.71 44.06
N HIS A 420 53.59 101.70 43.77
CA HIS A 420 52.14 101.46 43.63
C HIS A 420 51.79 100.64 42.37
N GLU A 421 52.51 100.85 41.26
CA GLU A 421 52.44 99.98 40.07
C GLU A 421 52.90 98.55 40.38
N LEU A 422 53.93 98.38 41.21
CA LEU A 422 54.39 97.05 41.66
C LEU A 422 53.37 96.38 42.60
N GLU A 423 52.73 97.12 43.50
CA GLU A 423 51.67 96.57 44.36
C GLU A 423 50.41 96.18 43.58
N THR A 424 49.98 97.00 42.62
CA THR A 424 48.81 96.70 41.77
C THR A 424 49.07 95.56 40.78
N THR A 425 50.26 95.48 40.19
CA THR A 425 50.67 94.30 39.38
C THR A 425 50.81 93.04 40.24
N ARG A 426 51.30 93.15 41.48
CA ARG A 426 51.37 92.02 42.43
C ARG A 426 49.98 91.55 42.88
N SER A 427 49.05 92.46 43.15
CA SER A 427 47.67 92.10 43.50
C SER A 427 46.96 91.42 42.34
N THR A 428 47.05 92.00 41.13
CA THR A 428 46.44 91.40 39.93
C THR A 428 47.08 90.06 39.58
N LEU A 429 48.38 89.85 39.81
CA LEU A 429 49.02 88.53 39.68
C LEU A 429 48.44 87.50 40.66
N VAL A 430 48.26 87.87 41.94
CA VAL A 430 47.63 86.99 42.95
C VAL A 430 46.19 86.64 42.59
N ASP A 431 45.42 87.59 42.07
CA ASP A 431 44.04 87.32 41.65
C ASP A 431 43.97 86.50 40.35
N LYS A 432 44.94 86.66 39.43
CA LYS A 432 45.10 85.76 38.27
C LYS A 432 45.46 84.33 38.69
N ASP A 433 46.38 84.17 39.64
CA ASP A 433 46.78 82.87 40.21
C ASP A 433 45.60 82.17 40.90
N ARG A 434 44.78 82.91 41.67
CA ARG A 434 43.51 82.41 42.23
C ARG A 434 42.51 81.98 41.14
N ILE A 435 42.35 82.77 40.08
CA ILE A 435 41.45 82.46 38.96
C ILE A 435 41.92 81.22 38.20
N LEU A 436 43.24 81.06 37.99
CA LEU A 436 43.82 79.86 37.39
C LEU A 436 43.56 78.62 38.25
N LYS A 437 43.89 78.65 39.54
CA LYS A 437 43.62 77.53 40.47
C LYS A 437 42.14 77.14 40.52
N ASN A 438 41.23 78.11 40.54
CA ASN A 438 39.79 77.84 40.47
C ASN A 438 39.37 77.23 39.11
N ARG A 439 39.97 77.67 38.01
CA ARG A 439 39.75 77.09 36.67
C ARG A 439 40.29 75.66 36.60
N ASP A 440 41.45 75.39 37.16
CA ASP A 440 42.11 74.08 37.11
C ASP A 440 41.32 73.04 37.91
N VAL A 441 40.82 73.40 39.10
CA VAL A 441 39.88 72.56 39.89
C VAL A 441 38.57 72.31 39.13
N LEU A 442 38.05 73.30 38.38
CA LEU A 442 36.87 73.11 37.53
C LEU A 442 37.15 72.21 36.32
N LEU A 443 38.34 72.30 35.71
CA LEU A 443 38.77 71.42 34.62
C LEU A 443 39.00 69.98 35.11
N GLU A 444 39.55 69.80 36.32
CA GLU A 444 39.68 68.49 36.95
C GLU A 444 38.30 67.89 37.27
N SER A 445 37.39 68.65 37.91
CA SER A 445 36.04 68.16 38.23
C SER A 445 35.21 67.82 36.99
N THR A 446 35.28 68.64 35.93
CA THR A 446 34.58 68.36 34.66
C THR A 446 35.25 67.24 33.86
N GLY A 447 36.57 67.05 33.97
CA GLY A 447 37.28 65.89 33.43
C GLY A 447 36.84 64.58 34.09
N LEU A 448 36.78 64.56 35.42
CA LEU A 448 36.30 63.41 36.21
C LEU A 448 34.81 63.13 35.96
N GLU A 449 33.97 64.17 35.83
CA GLU A 449 32.55 64.00 35.49
C GLU A 449 32.37 63.48 34.06
N SER A 450 33.14 63.99 33.09
CA SER A 450 33.16 63.49 31.70
C SER A 450 33.58 62.03 31.64
N GLN A 451 34.65 61.64 32.35
CA GLN A 451 35.08 60.24 32.44
C GLN A 451 34.01 59.36 33.09
N LYS A 452 33.39 59.81 34.19
CA LYS A 452 32.30 59.10 34.87
C LYS A 452 31.05 58.94 33.99
N LEU A 453 30.73 59.93 33.15
CA LEU A 453 29.65 59.85 32.17
C LEU A 453 29.99 58.89 31.02
N SER A 454 31.24 58.85 30.56
CA SER A 454 31.70 57.85 29.58
C SER A 454 31.63 56.43 30.15
N ASP A 455 32.11 56.22 31.38
CA ASP A 455 32.00 54.97 32.13
C ASP A 455 30.55 54.47 32.25
N LEU A 456 29.61 55.38 32.51
CA LEU A 456 28.19 55.06 32.59
C LEU A 456 27.59 54.76 31.21
N LEU A 457 27.97 55.51 30.17
CA LEU A 457 27.54 55.28 28.79
C LEU A 457 28.05 53.93 28.27
N ASP A 458 29.30 53.56 28.55
CA ASP A 458 29.85 52.28 28.11
C ASP A 458 29.33 51.10 28.93
N LYS A 459 29.00 51.28 30.22
CA LYS A 459 28.20 50.31 31.00
C LYS A 459 26.79 50.15 30.42
N GLU A 460 26.12 51.24 30.03
CA GLU A 460 24.80 51.19 29.37
C GLU A 460 24.87 50.48 28.01
N ARG A 461 25.92 50.73 27.21
CA ARG A 461 26.17 50.04 25.94
C ARG A 461 26.46 48.55 26.13
N GLN A 462 27.22 48.17 27.16
CA GLN A 462 27.48 46.77 27.50
C GLN A 462 26.21 46.07 27.99
N ALA A 463 25.41 46.72 28.84
CA ALA A 463 24.10 46.22 29.27
C ALA A 463 23.16 46.00 28.07
N ARG A 464 22.99 47.00 27.18
CA ARG A 464 22.17 46.84 25.96
C ARG A 464 22.65 45.72 25.05
N LYS A 465 23.96 45.49 24.91
CA LYS A 465 24.51 44.34 24.16
C LYS A 465 24.18 43.01 24.83
N HIS A 466 24.23 42.94 26.16
CA HIS A 466 23.83 41.75 26.91
C HIS A 466 22.32 41.49 26.80
N ASP A 467 21.48 42.52 26.96
CA ASP A 467 20.04 42.45 26.81
C ASP A 467 19.65 42.03 25.39
N GLN A 468 20.29 42.57 24.36
CA GLN A 468 20.10 42.15 22.97
C GLN A 468 20.46 40.68 22.80
N HIS A 469 21.63 40.24 23.26
CA HIS A 469 22.03 38.83 23.17
C HIS A 469 21.05 37.91 23.92
N TYR A 470 20.56 38.33 25.09
CA TYR A 470 19.56 37.58 25.86
C TYR A 470 18.23 37.48 25.11
N VAL A 471 17.76 38.58 24.49
CA VAL A 471 16.55 38.58 23.65
C VAL A 471 16.73 37.70 22.41
N GLU A 472 17.87 37.77 21.72
CA GLU A 472 18.17 36.89 20.58
C GLU A 472 18.23 35.40 21.00
N GLN A 473 18.85 35.10 22.15
CA GLN A 473 18.91 33.74 22.68
C GLN A 473 17.53 33.23 23.10
N ALA A 474 16.71 34.07 23.73
CA ALA A 474 15.33 33.76 24.08
C ALA A 474 14.47 33.57 22.82
N GLN A 475 14.66 34.37 21.77
CA GLN A 475 13.95 34.24 20.50
C GLN A 475 14.34 32.95 19.75
N ARG A 476 15.63 32.59 19.70
CA ARG A 476 16.09 31.30 19.14
C ARG A 476 15.49 30.13 19.93
N SER A 477 15.58 30.18 21.25
CA SER A 477 14.94 29.20 22.14
C SER A 477 13.43 29.08 21.88
N GLN A 478 12.71 30.20 21.73
CA GLN A 478 11.28 30.21 21.43
C GLN A 478 10.97 29.62 20.05
N GLN A 479 11.80 29.86 19.03
CA GLN A 479 11.67 29.23 17.70
C GLN A 479 11.87 27.72 17.78
N ASP A 480 12.85 27.23 18.55
CA ASP A 480 13.10 25.80 18.70
C ASP A 480 12.03 25.10 19.56
N HIS A 481 11.51 25.76 20.60
CA HIS A 481 10.33 25.29 21.33
C HIS A 481 9.09 25.25 20.43
N SER A 482 8.89 26.26 19.56
CA SER A 482 7.79 26.28 18.60
C SER A 482 7.89 25.13 17.59
N ARG A 483 9.07 24.89 17.00
CA ARG A 483 9.37 23.73 16.15
C ARG A 483 9.12 22.40 16.87
N ALA A 484 9.51 22.29 18.13
CA ALA A 484 9.27 21.10 18.95
C ALA A 484 7.77 20.89 19.23
N ILE A 485 7.01 21.95 19.51
CA ILE A 485 5.56 21.91 19.68
C ILE A 485 4.90 21.44 18.38
N THR A 486 5.18 22.05 17.23
CA THR A 486 4.60 21.61 15.95
C THR A 486 4.95 20.16 15.62
N LYS A 487 6.15 19.69 15.94
CA LYS A 487 6.54 18.26 15.78
C LYS A 487 5.81 17.32 16.75
N LEU A 488 5.42 17.80 17.93
CA LEU A 488 4.57 17.04 18.86
C LEU A 488 3.11 17.07 18.41
N GLU A 489 2.61 18.19 17.89
CA GLU A 489 1.25 18.33 17.35
C GLU A 489 1.02 17.40 16.15
N THR A 490 1.95 17.36 15.18
CA THR A 490 1.86 16.39 14.06
C THR A 490 1.91 14.96 14.56
N ARG A 491 2.76 14.65 15.56
CA ARG A 491 2.86 13.30 16.12
C ARG A 491 1.62 12.89 16.93
N VAL A 492 0.96 13.83 17.61
CA VAL A 492 -0.34 13.61 18.24
C VAL A 492 -1.40 13.34 17.16
N HIS A 493 -1.43 14.14 16.10
CA HIS A 493 -2.39 13.97 15.01
C HIS A 493 -2.24 12.62 14.28
N GLU A 494 -1.01 12.17 14.02
CA GLU A 494 -0.71 10.82 13.51
C GLU A 494 -1.30 9.72 14.41
N VAL A 495 -1.09 9.84 15.74
CA VAL A 495 -1.59 8.88 16.73
C VAL A 495 -3.12 8.92 16.84
N GLU A 496 -3.74 10.09 16.70
CA GLU A 496 -5.20 10.23 16.66
C GLU A 496 -5.80 9.62 15.38
N ILE A 497 -5.19 9.85 14.22
CA ILE A 497 -5.57 9.20 12.96
C ILE A 497 -5.48 7.69 13.10
N ALA A 498 -4.34 7.15 13.56
CA ALA A 498 -4.14 5.72 13.79
C ALA A 498 -5.20 5.14 14.74
N ARG A 499 -5.43 5.79 15.90
CA ARG A 499 -6.45 5.40 16.87
C ARG A 499 -7.88 5.47 16.30
N SER A 500 -8.15 6.38 15.36
CA SER A 500 -9.43 6.47 14.65
C SER A 500 -9.60 5.36 13.60
N HIS A 501 -8.51 4.89 12.99
CA HIS A 501 -8.50 3.76 12.09
C HIS A 501 -8.70 2.45 12.86
N ASP A 502 -7.96 2.25 13.94
CA ASP A 502 -8.10 1.08 14.81
C ASP A 502 -9.53 0.98 15.38
N ARG A 503 -10.11 2.08 15.86
CA ARG A 503 -11.53 2.11 16.29
C ARG A 503 -12.49 1.66 15.20
N ARG A 504 -12.30 2.09 13.96
CA ARG A 504 -13.10 1.66 12.80
C ARG A 504 -12.88 0.18 12.47
N LYS A 505 -11.64 -0.30 12.56
CA LYS A 505 -11.27 -1.70 12.35
C LYS A 505 -11.87 -2.62 13.41
N TYR A 506 -11.81 -2.25 14.69
CA TYR A 506 -12.45 -2.99 15.78
C TYR A 506 -13.97 -3.01 15.63
N ALA A 507 -14.62 -1.88 15.31
CA ALA A 507 -16.06 -1.84 15.09
C ALA A 507 -16.50 -2.70 13.89
N SER A 508 -15.71 -2.72 12.81
CA SER A 508 -15.94 -3.59 11.65
C SER A 508 -15.81 -5.08 11.99
N LEU A 509 -14.75 -5.47 12.71
CA LEU A 509 -14.56 -6.84 13.19
C LEU A 509 -15.66 -7.27 14.19
N GLU A 510 -16.07 -6.39 15.10
CA GLU A 510 -17.16 -6.64 16.04
C GLU A 510 -18.49 -6.86 15.31
N GLN A 511 -18.76 -6.08 14.25
CA GLN A 511 -19.92 -6.26 13.39
C GLN A 511 -19.85 -7.59 12.64
N GLN A 512 -18.73 -7.91 11.99
CA GLN A 512 -18.52 -9.20 11.31
C GLN A 512 -18.73 -10.40 12.25
N TYR A 513 -18.23 -10.34 13.50
CA TYR A 513 -18.48 -11.39 14.48
C TYR A 513 -19.94 -11.48 14.92
N LYS A 514 -20.66 -10.36 15.03
CA LYS A 514 -22.12 -10.37 15.30
C LYS A 514 -22.87 -11.02 14.15
N ASP A 515 -22.54 -10.66 12.90
CA ASP A 515 -23.21 -11.19 11.71
C ASP A 515 -22.94 -12.70 11.54
N GLN A 516 -21.70 -13.15 11.75
CA GLN A 516 -21.35 -14.58 11.78
C GLN A 516 -22.09 -15.35 12.90
N LEU A 517 -22.25 -14.76 14.09
CA LEU A 517 -23.01 -15.36 15.18
C LEU A 517 -24.51 -15.44 14.86
N LEU A 518 -25.07 -14.42 14.21
CA LEU A 518 -26.46 -14.42 13.74
C LEU A 518 -26.69 -15.45 12.64
N GLU A 519 -25.81 -15.53 11.64
CA GLU A 519 -25.85 -16.54 10.58
C GLU A 519 -25.78 -17.96 11.17
N ARG A 520 -24.78 -18.22 12.03
CA ARG A 520 -24.66 -19.49 12.76
C ARG A 520 -25.95 -19.83 13.51
N ASN A 521 -26.51 -18.90 14.27
CA ASN A 521 -27.72 -19.13 15.05
C ASN A 521 -28.95 -19.37 14.13
N ASN A 522 -29.05 -18.71 12.97
CA ASN A 522 -30.09 -18.98 11.98
C ASN A 522 -29.96 -20.38 11.38
N LEU A 523 -28.75 -20.81 10.99
CA LEU A 523 -28.49 -22.15 10.46
C LEU A 523 -28.80 -23.24 11.49
N LEU A 524 -28.44 -23.02 12.76
CA LEU A 524 -28.79 -23.92 13.86
C LEU A 524 -30.32 -23.96 14.12
N LEU A 525 -31.04 -22.84 13.98
CA LEU A 525 -32.50 -22.83 14.07
C LEU A 525 -33.16 -23.65 12.93
N ALA A 526 -32.67 -23.48 11.71
CA ALA A 526 -33.16 -24.23 10.54
C ALA A 526 -32.86 -25.73 10.64
N LEU A 527 -31.68 -26.10 11.15
CA LEU A 527 -31.30 -27.46 11.47
C LEU A 527 -32.20 -28.06 12.57
N TRP A 528 -32.48 -27.30 13.63
CA TRP A 528 -33.41 -27.70 14.67
C TRP A 528 -34.82 -27.97 14.13
N TYR A 529 -35.38 -27.07 13.33
CA TYR A 529 -36.71 -27.28 12.73
C TYR A 529 -36.79 -28.51 11.81
N ARG A 530 -35.69 -28.85 11.11
CA ARG A 530 -35.61 -30.09 10.33
C ARG A 530 -35.56 -31.33 11.23
N LEU A 531 -34.71 -31.33 12.25
CA LEU A 531 -34.59 -32.45 13.19
C LEU A 531 -35.88 -32.66 14.00
N SER A 532 -36.51 -31.59 14.49
CA SER A 532 -37.78 -31.65 15.22
C SER A 532 -38.91 -32.25 14.37
N THR A 533 -38.91 -31.95 13.07
CA THR A 533 -39.85 -32.54 12.10
C THR A 533 -39.63 -34.03 11.92
N LEU A 534 -38.37 -34.48 11.84
CA LEU A 534 -38.00 -35.90 11.70
C LEU A 534 -38.26 -36.73 12.98
N CYS A 535 -38.10 -36.13 14.17
CA CYS A 535 -38.34 -36.81 15.45
C CYS A 535 -39.84 -36.89 15.83
N GLY A 536 -40.68 -36.03 15.24
CA GLY A 536 -42.12 -36.02 15.46
C GLY A 536 -42.56 -35.26 16.73
N GLN A 537 -43.80 -34.76 16.71
CA GLN A 537 -44.32 -33.78 17.67
C GLN A 537 -44.26 -34.26 19.14
N GLU A 538 -44.47 -35.55 19.38
CA GLU A 538 -44.34 -36.21 20.69
C GLU A 538 -42.92 -36.14 21.28
N TRP A 539 -41.89 -36.16 20.45
CA TRP A 539 -40.50 -35.98 20.90
C TRP A 539 -40.21 -34.51 21.16
N VAL A 540 -40.68 -33.62 20.28
CA VAL A 540 -40.44 -32.17 20.36
C VAL A 540 -41.00 -31.59 21.65
N GLN A 541 -42.25 -31.93 22.02
CA GLN A 541 -42.87 -31.44 23.27
C GLN A 541 -42.08 -31.80 24.55
N LYS A 542 -41.22 -32.83 24.49
CA LYS A 542 -40.42 -33.30 25.63
C LYS A 542 -38.98 -32.76 25.63
N ASN A 543 -38.51 -32.19 24.50
CA ASN A 543 -37.12 -31.79 24.27
C ASN A 543 -36.96 -30.37 23.68
N SER A 544 -38.03 -29.59 23.51
CA SER A 544 -37.99 -28.24 22.92
C SER A 544 -37.51 -27.14 23.87
N SER A 545 -37.28 -27.46 25.15
CA SER A 545 -36.88 -26.49 26.17
C SER A 545 -35.37 -26.50 26.41
N VAL A 546 -34.80 -25.29 26.50
CA VAL A 546 -33.42 -25.03 26.95
C VAL A 546 -33.50 -23.90 27.99
N ASP A 547 -33.04 -24.17 29.20
CA ASP A 547 -33.16 -23.29 30.38
C ASP A 547 -34.60 -22.84 30.73
N GLY A 548 -35.61 -23.61 30.30
CA GLY A 548 -37.04 -23.30 30.51
C GLY A 548 -37.69 -22.61 29.30
N ASP A 549 -36.92 -21.89 28.49
CA ASP A 549 -37.41 -21.24 27.26
C ASP A 549 -37.50 -22.25 26.10
N ASN A 550 -38.38 -22.01 25.13
CA ASN A 550 -38.37 -22.77 23.86
C ASN A 550 -37.16 -22.38 23.01
N VAL A 551 -36.60 -23.34 22.25
CA VAL A 551 -35.49 -23.08 21.32
C VAL A 551 -35.78 -21.89 20.40
N SER A 552 -34.97 -20.84 20.55
CA SER A 552 -35.04 -19.58 19.81
C SER A 552 -33.63 -19.05 19.52
N LEU A 553 -33.54 -18.03 18.66
CA LEU A 553 -32.27 -17.41 18.29
C LEU A 553 -31.56 -16.77 19.50
N GLU A 554 -32.33 -16.15 20.42
CA GLU A 554 -31.81 -15.61 21.69
C GLU A 554 -31.32 -16.71 22.64
N VAL A 555 -32.08 -17.81 22.76
CA VAL A 555 -31.75 -18.94 23.64
C VAL A 555 -30.49 -19.65 23.17
N MET A 556 -30.28 -19.82 21.86
CA MET A 556 -29.02 -20.34 21.31
C MET A 556 -27.84 -19.38 21.49
N ASN A 557 -28.09 -18.07 21.48
CA ASN A 557 -27.05 -17.08 21.77
C ASN A 557 -26.65 -17.08 23.25
N ARG A 558 -27.60 -17.33 24.15
CA ARG A 558 -27.40 -17.40 25.62
C ARG A 558 -26.83 -18.74 26.09
N ASN A 559 -27.31 -19.87 25.54
CA ASN A 559 -26.91 -21.22 25.93
C ASN A 559 -26.84 -22.20 24.74
N LEU A 560 -25.79 -22.03 23.93
CA LEU A 560 -25.44 -22.95 22.83
C LEU A 560 -25.20 -24.40 23.33
N SER A 561 -24.75 -24.60 24.57
CA SER A 561 -24.45 -25.93 25.11
C SER A 561 -25.72 -26.75 25.37
N GLY A 562 -26.77 -26.14 25.93
CA GLY A 562 -28.07 -26.77 26.10
C GLY A 562 -28.70 -27.12 24.75
N PHE A 563 -28.68 -26.17 23.81
CA PHE A 563 -29.14 -26.42 22.44
C PHE A 563 -28.41 -27.57 21.74
N SER A 564 -27.08 -27.63 21.87
CA SER A 564 -26.25 -28.70 21.29
C SER A 564 -26.61 -30.08 21.83
N LYS A 565 -26.92 -30.20 23.14
CA LYS A 565 -27.38 -31.47 23.74
C LYS A 565 -28.71 -31.91 23.15
N ASN A 566 -29.70 -31.02 23.06
CA ASN A 566 -31.01 -31.36 22.48
C ASN A 566 -30.90 -31.71 20.99
N THR A 567 -29.94 -31.11 20.27
CA THR A 567 -29.61 -31.44 18.88
C THR A 567 -29.02 -32.86 18.75
N ILE A 568 -28.10 -33.25 19.64
CA ILE A 568 -27.53 -34.62 19.66
C ILE A 568 -28.63 -35.65 19.98
N LEU A 569 -29.47 -35.39 20.99
CA LEU A 569 -30.59 -36.26 21.34
C LEU A 569 -31.58 -36.46 20.18
N ALA A 570 -31.78 -35.44 19.33
CA ALA A 570 -32.58 -35.58 18.12
C ALA A 570 -31.94 -36.57 17.14
N VAL A 571 -30.64 -36.43 16.88
CA VAL A 571 -29.86 -37.36 16.02
C VAL A 571 -29.92 -38.79 16.56
N ASP A 572 -29.68 -39.00 17.86
CA ASP A 572 -29.75 -40.31 18.52
C ASP A 572 -31.13 -40.99 18.27
N THR A 573 -32.22 -40.23 18.36
CA THR A 573 -33.57 -40.78 18.08
C THR A 573 -33.82 -41.05 16.60
N ILE A 574 -33.25 -40.27 15.68
CA ILE A 574 -33.33 -40.53 14.23
C ILE A 574 -32.52 -41.79 13.88
N GLU A 575 -31.33 -41.99 14.45
CA GLU A 575 -30.54 -43.21 14.29
C GLU A 575 -31.30 -44.44 14.81
N SER A 576 -31.92 -44.32 15.99
CA SER A 576 -32.78 -45.37 16.56
C SER A 576 -33.99 -45.69 15.67
N LEU A 577 -34.67 -44.69 15.12
CA LEU A 577 -35.77 -44.86 14.17
C LEU A 577 -35.31 -45.58 12.90
N ILE A 578 -34.18 -45.17 12.31
CA ILE A 578 -33.57 -45.82 11.15
C ILE A 578 -33.15 -47.26 11.46
N GLY A 579 -32.61 -47.51 12.66
CA GLY A 579 -32.29 -48.86 13.16
C GLY A 579 -33.54 -49.75 13.23
N SER A 580 -34.62 -49.26 13.84
CA SER A 580 -35.90 -49.97 13.93
C SER A 580 -36.52 -50.24 12.56
N PHE A 581 -36.33 -49.35 11.59
CA PHE A 581 -36.81 -49.51 10.23
C PHE A 581 -36.02 -50.59 9.51
N LYS A 582 -34.68 -50.55 9.57
CA LYS A 582 -33.80 -51.61 9.03
C LYS A 582 -34.11 -52.99 9.62
N GLN A 583 -34.45 -53.07 10.91
CA GLN A 583 -34.89 -54.33 11.54
C GLN A 583 -36.25 -54.81 11.02
N ARG A 584 -37.24 -53.92 10.88
CA ARG A 584 -38.56 -54.26 10.32
C ARG A 584 -38.47 -54.73 8.87
N VAL A 585 -37.70 -54.04 8.02
CA VAL A 585 -37.44 -54.44 6.63
C VAL A 585 -36.87 -55.87 6.59
N ARG A 586 -35.83 -56.17 7.38
CA ARG A 586 -35.26 -57.54 7.46
C ARG A 586 -36.23 -58.61 7.96
N SER A 587 -37.19 -58.27 8.82
CA SER A 587 -38.26 -59.21 9.19
C SER A 587 -39.19 -59.46 8.01
N ILE A 588 -39.66 -58.39 7.35
CA ILE A 588 -40.54 -58.49 6.18
C ILE A 588 -39.87 -59.28 5.04
N GLU A 589 -38.58 -59.02 4.75
CA GLU A 589 -37.79 -59.81 3.80
C GLU A 589 -37.75 -61.31 4.18
N LYS A 590 -37.50 -61.62 5.45
CA LYS A 590 -37.44 -62.99 5.97
C LYS A 590 -38.80 -63.70 5.93
N ASP A 591 -39.88 -62.98 6.20
CA ASP A 591 -41.24 -63.51 6.23
C ASP A 591 -41.80 -63.67 4.81
N LEU A 592 -41.54 -62.72 3.89
CA LEU A 592 -41.77 -62.88 2.45
C LEU A 592 -41.00 -64.07 1.86
N TYR A 593 -39.75 -64.30 2.30
CA TYR A 593 -38.96 -65.45 1.87
C TYR A 593 -39.55 -66.79 2.36
N ARG A 594 -40.11 -66.83 3.57
CA ARG A 594 -40.86 -67.99 4.10
C ARG A 594 -42.15 -68.24 3.33
N ASP A 595 -42.90 -67.18 3.01
CA ASP A 595 -44.14 -67.27 2.24
C ASP A 595 -43.85 -67.72 0.79
N PHE A 596 -42.79 -67.21 0.17
CA PHE A 596 -42.30 -67.68 -1.12
C PHE A 596 -41.93 -69.17 -1.08
N GLN A 597 -41.11 -69.60 -0.12
CA GLN A 597 -40.78 -71.02 0.05
C GLN A 597 -42.03 -71.89 0.27
N THR A 598 -43.01 -71.39 1.02
CA THR A 598 -44.28 -72.09 1.27
C THR A 598 -45.13 -72.22 0.00
N LEU A 599 -45.15 -71.18 -0.83
CA LEU A 599 -45.76 -71.20 -2.17
C LEU A 599 -45.03 -72.17 -3.12
N GLU A 600 -43.71 -72.14 -3.13
CA GLU A 600 -42.86 -73.03 -3.94
C GLU A 600 -43.10 -74.51 -3.59
N HIS A 601 -43.03 -74.88 -2.30
CA HIS A 601 -43.39 -76.23 -1.83
C HIS A 601 -44.86 -76.57 -2.13
N GLY A 602 -45.76 -75.59 -2.02
CA GLY A 602 -47.19 -75.76 -2.34
C GLY A 602 -47.51 -75.88 -3.84
N LEU A 603 -46.59 -75.45 -4.71
CA LEU A 603 -46.64 -75.64 -6.16
C LEU A 603 -45.97 -76.95 -6.57
N ASP A 604 -44.79 -77.27 -6.05
CA ASP A 604 -44.11 -78.56 -6.22
C ASP A 604 -45.00 -79.74 -5.76
N ALA A 605 -45.66 -79.60 -4.60
CA ALA A 605 -46.65 -80.57 -4.14
C ALA A 605 -47.94 -80.61 -4.99
N ARG A 606 -48.20 -79.64 -5.87
CA ARG A 606 -49.26 -79.69 -6.89
C ARG A 606 -48.76 -80.32 -8.18
N ILE A 607 -47.55 -79.97 -8.65
CA ILE A 607 -46.88 -80.56 -9.82
C ILE A 607 -46.73 -82.08 -9.61
N LYS A 608 -46.23 -82.53 -8.46
CA LYS A 608 -46.11 -83.96 -8.14
C LYS A 608 -47.47 -84.70 -8.11
N ARG A 609 -48.57 -84.02 -7.77
CA ARG A 609 -49.94 -84.59 -7.90
C ARG A 609 -50.41 -84.61 -9.36
N MET A 610 -50.06 -83.59 -10.14
CA MET A 610 -50.33 -83.51 -11.57
C MET A 610 -49.57 -84.60 -12.34
N ASP A 611 -48.29 -84.86 -12.02
CA ASP A 611 -47.50 -85.96 -12.57
C ASP A 611 -48.11 -87.33 -12.30
N VAL A 612 -48.67 -87.55 -11.10
CA VAL A 612 -49.36 -88.79 -10.75
C VAL A 612 -50.67 -88.93 -11.52
N LEU A 613 -51.44 -87.85 -11.68
CA LEU A 613 -52.64 -87.83 -12.52
C LEU A 613 -52.29 -88.03 -14.01
N GLU A 614 -51.23 -87.40 -14.52
CA GLU A 614 -50.73 -87.59 -15.88
C GLU A 614 -50.26 -89.03 -16.11
N LYS A 615 -49.60 -89.67 -15.15
CA LYS A 615 -49.24 -91.09 -15.24
C LYS A 615 -50.49 -91.98 -15.29
N ALA A 616 -51.46 -91.76 -14.41
CA ALA A 616 -52.73 -92.50 -14.42
C ALA A 616 -53.55 -92.27 -15.71
N VAL A 617 -53.48 -91.08 -16.31
CA VAL A 617 -54.05 -90.78 -17.62
C VAL A 617 -53.26 -91.46 -18.74
N LYS A 618 -51.92 -91.38 -18.75
CA LYS A 618 -51.06 -92.03 -19.75
C LYS A 618 -51.19 -93.55 -19.72
N GLU A 619 -51.37 -94.17 -18.56
CA GLU A 619 -51.70 -95.60 -18.40
C GLU A 619 -53.12 -95.97 -18.87
N ARG A 620 -54.08 -95.03 -18.81
CA ARG A 620 -55.39 -95.21 -19.46
C ARG A 620 -55.30 -95.07 -20.98
N THR A 621 -54.50 -94.13 -21.49
CA THR A 621 -54.34 -93.88 -22.93
C THR A 621 -53.50 -94.96 -23.62
N SER A 622 -52.47 -95.51 -22.97
CA SER A 622 -51.62 -96.57 -23.54
C SER A 622 -52.33 -97.92 -23.71
N ARG A 623 -53.43 -98.16 -22.98
CA ARG A 623 -54.28 -99.36 -23.11
C ARG A 623 -55.31 -99.27 -24.23
N SER A 624 -55.27 -98.23 -25.06
CA SER A 624 -56.26 -97.96 -26.11
C SER A 624 -56.30 -98.99 -27.26
N SER A 625 -55.32 -99.91 -27.36
CA SER A 625 -55.32 -101.05 -28.29
C SER A 625 -56.26 -102.20 -27.88
N SER A 626 -56.71 -102.25 -26.61
CA SER A 626 -57.57 -103.33 -26.07
C SER A 626 -59.07 -103.17 -26.38
N ARG A 627 -59.46 -102.04 -27.00
CA ARG A 627 -60.86 -101.55 -27.06
C ARG A 627 -61.86 -102.42 -27.85
N SER A 628 -61.43 -103.51 -28.49
CA SER A 628 -62.35 -104.48 -29.12
C SER A 628 -62.84 -105.53 -28.11
N GLU A 629 -61.92 -106.18 -27.39
CA GLU A 629 -62.28 -107.20 -26.40
C GLU A 629 -62.94 -106.59 -25.16
N ASP A 630 -62.46 -105.43 -24.71
CA ASP A 630 -63.08 -104.72 -23.59
C ASP A 630 -64.49 -104.21 -23.94
N VAL A 631 -64.81 -103.88 -25.20
CA VAL A 631 -66.19 -103.53 -25.58
C VAL A 631 -67.10 -104.77 -25.64
N ALA A 632 -66.56 -105.95 -25.94
CA ALA A 632 -67.33 -107.20 -25.81
C ALA A 632 -67.60 -107.53 -24.33
N ARG A 633 -66.59 -107.40 -23.47
CA ARG A 633 -66.73 -107.60 -22.00
C ARG A 633 -67.65 -106.56 -21.38
N LEU A 634 -67.46 -105.27 -21.64
CA LEU A 634 -68.31 -104.18 -21.15
C LEU A 634 -69.76 -104.27 -21.65
N LYS A 635 -70.04 -104.94 -22.78
CA LYS A 635 -71.42 -105.24 -23.23
C LYS A 635 -72.04 -106.41 -22.45
N ALA A 636 -71.27 -107.42 -22.08
CA ALA A 636 -71.73 -108.47 -21.17
C ALA A 636 -71.92 -107.92 -19.74
N GLU A 637 -70.96 -107.11 -19.27
CA GLU A 637 -70.94 -106.50 -17.94
C GLU A 637 -71.99 -105.41 -17.79
N ASN A 638 -72.31 -104.61 -18.81
CA ASN A 638 -73.52 -103.75 -18.79
C ASN A 638 -74.80 -104.57 -18.71
N LYS A 639 -74.82 -105.81 -19.22
CA LYS A 639 -76.01 -106.68 -19.16
C LYS A 639 -76.21 -107.28 -17.77
N THR A 640 -75.12 -107.56 -17.03
CA THR A 640 -75.19 -107.93 -15.60
C THR A 640 -75.41 -106.70 -14.71
N LEU A 641 -74.72 -105.58 -14.94
CA LEU A 641 -74.92 -104.34 -14.19
C LEU A 641 -76.31 -103.73 -14.40
N ALA A 642 -76.98 -103.95 -15.53
CA ALA A 642 -78.39 -103.59 -15.70
C ALA A 642 -79.33 -104.48 -14.86
N ALA A 643 -78.99 -105.76 -14.66
CA ALA A 643 -79.70 -106.65 -13.75
C ALA A 643 -79.43 -106.28 -12.27
N GLU A 644 -78.20 -105.90 -11.92
CA GLU A 644 -77.88 -105.41 -10.58
C GLU A 644 -78.49 -104.02 -10.31
N LEU A 645 -78.50 -103.10 -11.27
CA LEU A 645 -79.19 -101.81 -11.12
C LEU A 645 -80.70 -101.98 -10.96
N THR A 646 -81.31 -102.96 -11.65
CA THR A 646 -82.73 -103.29 -11.40
C THR A 646 -82.93 -103.98 -10.05
N PHE A 647 -81.94 -104.68 -9.50
CA PHE A 647 -81.96 -105.18 -8.12
C PHE A 647 -81.84 -104.04 -7.08
N TYR A 648 -80.83 -103.19 -7.18
CA TYR A 648 -80.60 -102.08 -6.25
C TYR A 648 -81.71 -101.01 -6.27
N ARG A 649 -82.35 -100.76 -7.42
CA ARG A 649 -83.45 -99.78 -7.52
C ARG A 649 -84.71 -100.21 -6.75
N HIS A 650 -84.80 -101.47 -6.30
CA HIS A 650 -85.89 -101.97 -5.47
C HIS A 650 -85.63 -101.94 -3.96
N ASN A 651 -84.42 -101.57 -3.49
CA ASN A 651 -84.10 -101.66 -2.05
C ASN A 651 -83.21 -100.51 -1.52
N PRO A 652 -83.78 -99.34 -1.18
CA PRO A 652 -83.04 -98.19 -0.66
C PRO A 652 -83.04 -98.12 0.88
N HIS A 653 -81.87 -98.31 1.54
CA HIS A 653 -81.48 -97.67 2.82
C HIS A 653 -80.11 -98.19 3.32
N SER A 654 -79.12 -97.31 3.54
CA SER A 654 -78.19 -97.34 4.70
C SER A 654 -77.07 -96.29 4.58
N VAL A 655 -76.77 -95.60 5.69
CA VAL A 655 -75.60 -94.71 5.89
C VAL A 655 -75.00 -95.00 7.27
N PRO A 656 -73.67 -95.21 7.38
CA PRO A 656 -72.87 -94.52 8.41
C PRO A 656 -71.52 -93.99 7.83
N GLN A 657 -70.81 -92.95 8.31
CA GLN A 657 -70.70 -92.20 9.60
C GLN A 657 -69.43 -92.55 10.42
N GLN A 658 -68.61 -91.51 10.70
CA GLN A 658 -67.53 -91.41 11.72
C GLN A 658 -66.25 -92.28 11.55
N GLN A 659 -65.11 -92.01 12.22
CA GLN A 659 -64.77 -90.90 13.16
C GLN A 659 -63.49 -90.13 12.68
N GLN A 660 -62.36 -89.82 13.35
CA GLN A 660 -61.85 -90.02 14.72
C GLN A 660 -60.76 -88.99 15.13
N GLN A 661 -60.93 -88.33 16.29
CA GLN A 661 -59.96 -87.97 17.37
C GLN A 661 -58.54 -87.41 17.05
N ARG A 662 -58.18 -86.19 17.50
CA ARG A 662 -57.48 -85.78 18.78
C ARG A 662 -55.93 -85.89 18.72
N GLN A 663 -55.12 -85.15 19.50
CA GLN A 663 -55.39 -84.36 20.73
C GLN A 663 -54.50 -83.11 20.93
N GLU A 664 -55.03 -82.17 21.74
CA GLU A 664 -54.46 -81.03 22.53
C GLU A 664 -52.91 -80.78 22.57
N SER A 665 -52.37 -79.56 22.79
CA SER A 665 -52.81 -78.43 23.66
C SER A 665 -51.99 -77.15 23.34
N HIS A 666 -52.20 -75.91 23.85
CA HIS A 666 -53.29 -75.25 24.59
C HIS A 666 -53.11 -73.69 24.58
N ARG A 667 -54.23 -72.93 24.66
CA ARG A 667 -54.46 -71.54 25.20
C ARG A 667 -53.52 -70.36 24.82
N SER A 668 -53.95 -69.17 24.33
CA SER A 668 -55.19 -68.34 24.47
C SER A 668 -55.28 -67.54 25.79
N PRO A 669 -55.95 -66.35 25.87
CA PRO A 669 -57.12 -65.95 25.04
C PRO A 669 -57.31 -64.46 24.62
N SER A 670 -58.27 -64.26 23.68
CA SER A 670 -59.29 -63.17 23.52
C SER A 670 -58.90 -61.67 23.57
N SER A 671 -59.46 -60.74 22.77
CA SER A 671 -60.41 -60.75 21.60
C SER A 671 -60.45 -59.28 21.04
N SER A 672 -61.31 -58.77 20.13
CA SER A 672 -62.64 -59.15 19.60
C SER A 672 -62.96 -58.50 18.22
N GLN A 673 -64.01 -59.03 17.56
CA GLN A 673 -65.04 -58.36 16.72
C GLN A 673 -64.83 -56.87 16.32
N THR A 674 -64.61 -56.47 15.06
CA THR A 674 -65.38 -56.55 13.77
C THR A 674 -66.13 -55.26 13.40
N LEU A 675 -65.85 -54.68 12.22
CA LEU A 675 -66.80 -54.12 11.23
C LEU A 675 -66.06 -53.60 9.97
N ALA A 676 -66.78 -53.37 8.85
CA ALA A 676 -66.25 -53.03 7.51
C ALA A 676 -67.40 -52.53 6.59
N PRO A 677 -67.20 -52.12 5.31
CA PRO A 677 -65.99 -51.63 4.63
C PRO A 677 -66.16 -50.18 4.04
N PRO A 678 -66.16 -49.86 2.70
CA PRO A 678 -65.10 -49.00 2.16
C PRO A 678 -65.54 -47.78 1.31
N THR A 679 -64.65 -46.80 1.14
CA THR A 679 -64.69 -45.83 0.01
C THR A 679 -63.29 -45.51 -0.53
N THR A 680 -63.11 -45.80 -1.83
CA THR A 680 -62.30 -45.08 -2.85
C THR A 680 -61.51 -43.84 -2.39
N THR A 681 -60.24 -43.65 -2.76
CA THR A 681 -59.83 -43.38 -4.17
C THR A 681 -58.34 -43.66 -4.45
N SER A 682 -58.03 -43.94 -5.71
CA SER A 682 -56.68 -43.85 -6.27
C SER A 682 -56.43 -42.48 -6.92
N ARG A 683 -55.23 -41.92 -6.74
CA ARG A 683 -54.43 -41.15 -7.73
C ARG A 683 -53.26 -40.43 -7.05
N SER A 684 -52.10 -41.06 -7.05
CA SER A 684 -50.81 -40.43 -6.73
C SER A 684 -50.03 -40.21 -8.04
N SER A 685 -50.17 -39.02 -8.63
CA SER A 685 -49.51 -38.67 -9.91
C SER A 685 -48.53 -37.51 -9.72
N MET A 686 -47.24 -37.86 -9.64
CA MET A 686 -46.13 -37.13 -10.28
C MET A 686 -46.17 -35.59 -10.19
N ALA A 687 -45.86 -35.03 -9.02
CA ALA A 687 -45.34 -33.66 -8.94
C ALA A 687 -43.80 -33.75 -8.90
N ALA A 688 -43.14 -33.36 -10.00
CA ALA A 688 -41.68 -33.34 -10.10
C ALA A 688 -41.14 -31.96 -9.68
N THR A 689 -40.21 -31.90 -8.73
CA THR A 689 -39.34 -30.73 -8.55
C THR A 689 -38.08 -31.12 -7.78
N LEU A 690 -36.93 -30.59 -8.22
CA LEU A 690 -35.63 -30.54 -7.53
C LEU A 690 -35.02 -31.88 -7.04
N LEU A 691 -33.96 -32.32 -7.72
CA LEU A 691 -32.64 -32.53 -7.10
C LEU A 691 -31.59 -33.02 -8.11
N ARG A 692 -30.47 -32.29 -8.23
CA ARG A 692 -29.11 -32.84 -8.45
C ARG A 692 -28.05 -31.75 -8.40
N HIS A 693 -27.12 -31.83 -7.44
CA HIS A 693 -25.70 -31.43 -7.59
C HIS A 693 -24.87 -31.89 -6.36
N HIS A 694 -24.59 -33.20 -6.29
CA HIS A 694 -23.60 -33.83 -5.40
C HIS A 694 -23.08 -35.10 -6.12
N SER A 695 -21.83 -35.60 -6.01
CA SER A 695 -20.54 -35.03 -5.54
C SER A 695 -19.38 -36.00 -5.91
N SER A 696 -18.14 -35.48 -5.92
CA SER A 696 -16.86 -36.15 -5.58
C SER A 696 -16.31 -37.37 -6.35
N SER A 697 -15.04 -37.24 -6.77
CA SER A 697 -13.97 -38.26 -6.79
C SER A 697 -12.62 -37.50 -6.68
N ALA A 698 -11.82 -37.61 -5.61
CA ALA A 698 -10.62 -38.47 -5.47
C ALA A 698 -9.46 -38.13 -6.46
N VAL A 699 -8.17 -38.01 -6.09
CA VAL A 699 -7.47 -38.20 -4.79
C VAL A 699 -6.05 -37.56 -4.82
N GLU A 700 -5.48 -37.16 -3.66
CA GLU A 700 -4.02 -36.84 -3.39
C GLU A 700 -3.32 -35.69 -4.18
N ALA A 701 -2.25 -35.00 -3.71
CA ALA A 701 -1.54 -34.93 -2.41
C ALA A 701 -0.65 -33.65 -2.27
N LEU A 702 -0.31 -33.24 -1.02
CA LEU A 702 0.66 -32.19 -0.60
C LEU A 702 0.38 -30.72 -1.09
N ALA A 703 0.70 -29.63 -0.37
CA ALA A 703 1.74 -29.41 0.64
C ALA A 703 1.42 -28.34 1.73
N ASN A 704 2.09 -28.51 2.88
CA ASN A 704 2.37 -27.62 4.02
C ASN A 704 1.60 -26.30 4.30
N SER A 705 1.13 -26.18 5.55
CA SER A 705 0.74 -24.93 6.21
C SER A 705 1.86 -24.42 7.14
N SER A 706 2.01 -23.09 7.29
CA SER A 706 2.66 -22.46 8.46
C SER A 706 2.46 -20.94 8.51
N SER A 707 1.63 -20.45 9.45
CA SER A 707 1.66 -19.06 9.93
C SER A 707 0.88 -18.86 11.23
N TYR A 708 1.14 -17.73 11.89
CA TYR A 708 0.57 -17.21 13.14
C TYR A 708 0.98 -17.89 14.46
N HIS A 709 1.80 -17.19 15.23
CA HIS A 709 1.48 -16.99 16.65
C HIS A 709 1.75 -15.55 17.10
N ASN A 710 1.04 -15.12 18.14
CA ASN A 710 1.11 -13.78 18.73
C ASN A 710 2.28 -13.62 19.71
N GLN A 711 2.65 -12.37 20.03
CA GLN A 711 2.86 -11.99 21.43
C GLN A 711 2.71 -10.47 21.67
N HIS A 712 2.55 -10.11 22.94
CA HIS A 712 2.41 -8.74 23.42
C HIS A 712 3.26 -8.51 24.68
N GLN A 713 3.91 -7.35 24.74
CA GLN A 713 4.35 -6.56 25.90
C GLN A 713 4.79 -7.26 27.20
N ARG A 714 5.99 -6.88 27.68
CA ARG A 714 6.16 -6.39 29.06
C ARG A 714 7.41 -5.50 29.22
N ASN A 715 7.33 -4.53 30.12
CA ASN A 715 8.46 -3.67 30.50
C ASN A 715 9.38 -4.39 31.50
N ASN A 716 10.69 -4.13 31.45
CA ASN A 716 11.37 -3.50 32.59
C ASN A 716 12.69 -2.80 32.16
N SER A 717 13.24 -1.95 33.02
CA SER A 717 14.54 -1.29 32.83
C SER A 717 15.68 -2.03 33.55
N GLN A 718 16.91 -1.96 33.00
CA GLN A 718 18.17 -1.67 33.72
C GLN A 718 19.42 -1.69 32.80
N GLN A 719 20.58 -1.38 33.39
CA GLN A 719 21.85 -0.96 32.78
C GLN A 719 22.57 -2.00 31.88
N PRO A 720 23.53 -1.58 31.03
CA PRO A 720 24.35 -2.47 30.22
C PRO A 720 25.34 -3.28 31.06
N VAL A 721 25.32 -4.61 30.90
CA VAL A 721 26.33 -5.52 31.44
C VAL A 721 27.33 -5.87 30.34
N ILE A 722 28.62 -5.60 30.58
CA ILE A 722 29.70 -5.99 29.67
C ILE A 722 29.98 -7.49 29.86
N LEU A 723 29.61 -8.31 28.87
CA LEU A 723 30.11 -9.70 28.78
C LEU A 723 31.43 -9.71 28.02
N GLN A 724 32.50 -10.18 28.68
CA GLN A 724 33.73 -10.57 27.99
C GLN A 724 33.49 -11.89 27.25
N THR A 725 33.72 -11.91 25.94
CA THR A 725 33.74 -13.15 25.15
C THR A 725 35.03 -13.94 25.41
N PRO A 726 34.97 -15.28 25.51
CA PRO A 726 36.18 -16.09 25.66
C PRO A 726 37.01 -16.09 24.37
N PRO A 727 38.33 -16.39 24.45
CA PRO A 727 39.21 -16.43 23.28
C PRO A 727 38.81 -17.55 22.30
N ILE A 728 38.31 -17.14 21.14
CA ILE A 728 37.92 -17.99 20.00
C ILE A 728 39.07 -18.91 19.58
N GLN A 729 38.79 -20.20 19.39
CA GLN A 729 39.82 -21.20 19.14
C GLN A 729 40.50 -21.05 17.75
N PRO A 730 41.75 -21.49 17.58
CA PRO A 730 42.47 -21.42 16.29
C PRO A 730 41.80 -22.18 15.13
N SER A 731 40.90 -23.12 15.44
CA SER A 731 40.01 -23.80 14.49
C SER A 731 38.90 -22.87 13.98
N GLU A 732 38.18 -22.22 14.90
CA GLU A 732 37.10 -21.26 14.62
C GLU A 732 37.63 -20.04 13.86
N GLN A 733 38.81 -19.53 14.21
CA GLN A 733 39.46 -18.45 13.44
C GLN A 733 39.67 -18.83 11.97
N ARG A 734 40.04 -20.09 11.66
CA ARG A 734 40.18 -20.56 10.27
C ARG A 734 38.83 -20.65 9.57
N TRP A 735 37.76 -21.05 10.27
CA TRP A 735 36.40 -21.01 9.73
C TRP A 735 35.94 -19.57 9.45
N ILE A 736 36.18 -18.63 10.36
CA ILE A 736 35.86 -17.19 10.18
C ILE A 736 36.61 -16.60 8.98
N HIS A 737 37.91 -16.91 8.83
CA HIS A 737 38.68 -16.48 7.65
C HIS A 737 38.16 -17.11 6.35
N ARG A 738 37.76 -18.39 6.37
CA ARG A 738 37.20 -19.08 5.20
C ARG A 738 35.80 -18.58 4.84
N LEU A 739 35.00 -18.18 5.83
CA LEU A 739 33.70 -17.53 5.63
C LEU A 739 33.90 -16.16 4.98
N LYS A 740 34.77 -15.30 5.53
CA LYS A 740 35.12 -13.98 4.94
C LYS A 740 35.71 -14.06 3.54
N GLU A 741 36.44 -15.14 3.23
CA GLU A 741 36.94 -15.43 1.89
C GLU A 741 35.81 -15.78 0.91
N LEU A 742 34.83 -16.59 1.34
CA LEU A 742 33.63 -16.91 0.56
C LEU A 742 32.71 -15.69 0.38
N GLU A 743 32.51 -14.88 1.42
CA GLU A 743 31.76 -13.62 1.36
C GLU A 743 32.37 -12.64 0.34
N ARG A 744 33.71 -12.50 0.35
CA ARG A 744 34.40 -11.63 -0.63
C ARG A 744 34.25 -12.14 -2.06
N ARG A 745 34.29 -13.46 -2.28
CA ARG A 745 34.07 -14.08 -3.60
C ARG A 745 32.62 -13.90 -4.07
N LEU A 746 31.65 -14.12 -3.20
CA LEU A 746 30.22 -13.92 -3.50
C LEU A 746 29.91 -12.44 -3.81
N LYS A 747 30.57 -11.49 -3.12
CA LYS A 747 30.46 -10.06 -3.42
C LYS A 747 31.05 -9.74 -4.80
N ALA A 748 32.26 -10.20 -5.10
CA ALA A 748 32.90 -10.01 -6.41
C ALA A 748 32.11 -10.66 -7.56
N GLU A 749 31.48 -11.82 -7.33
CA GLU A 749 30.60 -12.47 -8.31
C GLU A 749 29.33 -11.64 -8.59
N ARG A 750 28.72 -11.06 -7.55
CA ARG A 750 27.57 -10.15 -7.69
C ARG A 750 27.94 -8.87 -8.43
N GLU A 751 29.09 -8.28 -8.10
CA GLU A 751 29.63 -7.10 -8.78
C GLU A 751 29.92 -7.38 -10.26
N ALA A 752 30.53 -8.53 -10.59
CA ALA A 752 30.76 -8.96 -11.97
C ALA A 752 29.45 -9.16 -12.76
N ARG A 753 28.43 -9.78 -12.15
CA ARG A 753 27.10 -9.96 -12.77
C ARG A 753 26.37 -8.63 -12.97
N LEU A 754 26.51 -7.66 -12.06
CA LEU A 754 25.97 -6.31 -12.23
C LEU A 754 26.68 -5.57 -13.36
N LEU A 755 28.01 -5.70 -13.45
CA LEU A 755 28.82 -5.16 -14.55
C LEU A 755 28.35 -5.70 -15.90
N ASP A 756 28.23 -7.03 -16.07
CA ASP A 756 27.78 -7.60 -17.34
C ASP A 756 26.30 -7.30 -17.65
N ARG A 757 25.42 -7.24 -16.63
CA ARG A 757 24.02 -6.78 -16.81
C ARG A 757 23.96 -5.32 -17.27
N SER A 758 24.82 -4.45 -16.75
CA SER A 758 24.92 -3.05 -17.20
C SER A 758 25.53 -2.92 -18.59
N GLY A 759 26.52 -3.74 -18.94
CA GLY A 759 27.09 -3.81 -20.29
C GLY A 759 26.08 -4.34 -21.31
N ALA A 760 25.27 -5.33 -20.95
CA ALA A 760 24.18 -5.83 -21.78
C ALA A 760 23.08 -4.77 -21.99
N ARG A 761 22.69 -4.03 -20.94
CA ARG A 761 21.78 -2.87 -21.08
C ARG A 761 22.36 -1.80 -21.99
N ARG A 762 23.63 -1.40 -21.81
CA ARG A 762 24.30 -0.41 -22.68
C ARG A 762 24.31 -0.84 -24.15
N ARG A 763 24.66 -2.10 -24.45
CA ARG A 763 24.62 -2.63 -25.83
C ARG A 763 23.22 -2.60 -26.46
N LEU A 764 22.16 -2.79 -25.65
CA LEU A 764 20.77 -2.65 -26.10
C LEU A 764 20.36 -1.18 -26.29
N GLU A 765 20.86 -0.26 -25.46
CA GLU A 765 20.66 1.19 -25.62
C GLU A 765 21.33 1.69 -26.90
N GLU A 766 22.59 1.30 -27.12
CA GLU A 766 23.38 1.60 -28.32
C GLU A 766 22.66 1.06 -29.58
N GLY A 767 22.25 -0.21 -29.57
CA GLY A 767 21.48 -0.82 -30.67
C GLY A 767 20.09 -0.21 -30.90
N ARG A 768 19.46 0.38 -29.87
CA ARG A 768 18.22 1.18 -30.02
C ARG A 768 18.50 2.52 -30.68
N MET A 769 19.51 3.25 -30.22
CA MET A 769 19.92 4.54 -30.80
C MET A 769 20.32 4.37 -32.28
N GLU A 770 21.08 3.32 -32.62
CA GLU A 770 21.39 2.98 -34.01
C GLU A 770 20.13 2.66 -34.83
N ASN A 771 19.16 1.94 -34.27
CA ASN A 771 17.87 1.68 -34.93
C ASN A 771 17.04 2.96 -35.15
N GLU A 772 17.05 3.91 -34.22
CA GLU A 772 16.35 5.20 -34.40
C GLU A 772 17.05 6.09 -35.43
N VAL A 773 18.39 6.13 -35.44
CA VAL A 773 19.16 6.81 -36.49
C VAL A 773 18.89 6.19 -37.87
N LEU A 774 18.85 4.85 -37.96
CA LEU A 774 18.50 4.16 -39.20
C LEU A 774 17.05 4.42 -39.62
N LYS A 775 16.08 4.43 -38.68
CA LYS A 775 14.69 4.82 -38.97
C LYS A 775 14.58 6.24 -39.50
N MET A 776 15.22 7.22 -38.87
CA MET A 776 15.24 8.61 -39.33
C MET A 776 15.92 8.77 -40.71
N GLN A 777 16.95 7.96 -41.01
CA GLN A 777 17.55 7.94 -42.34
C GLN A 777 16.61 7.33 -43.39
N LEU A 778 15.91 6.24 -43.05
CA LEU A 778 14.95 5.56 -43.94
C LEU A 778 13.69 6.42 -44.16
N GLU A 779 13.24 7.17 -43.16
CA GLU A 779 12.18 8.17 -43.26
C GLU A 779 12.60 9.33 -44.17
N ARG A 780 13.83 9.85 -44.03
CA ARG A 780 14.39 10.85 -44.97
C ARG A 780 14.51 10.30 -46.41
N GLU A 781 14.86 9.02 -46.58
CA GLU A 781 14.84 8.35 -47.90
C GLU A 781 13.41 8.27 -48.47
N LYS A 782 12.40 7.91 -47.65
CA LYS A 782 10.99 7.90 -48.05
C LYS A 782 10.50 9.28 -48.49
N VAL A 783 10.68 10.30 -47.66
CA VAL A 783 10.30 11.69 -47.99
C VAL A 783 11.02 12.16 -49.25
N ARG A 784 12.29 11.76 -49.45
CA ARG A 784 13.03 12.06 -50.69
C ARG A 784 12.43 11.34 -51.90
N ARG A 785 12.11 10.05 -51.82
CA ARG A 785 11.40 9.31 -52.87
C ARG A 785 10.02 9.90 -53.19
N GLU A 786 9.23 10.24 -52.16
CA GLU A 786 7.92 10.86 -52.31
C GLU A 786 8.02 12.24 -52.98
N SER A 787 9.03 13.05 -52.64
CA SER A 787 9.30 14.32 -53.33
C SER A 787 9.67 14.14 -54.82
N VAL A 788 10.41 13.07 -55.16
CA VAL A 788 10.75 12.74 -56.56
C VAL A 788 9.56 12.19 -57.34
N ILE A 789 8.68 11.41 -56.70
CA ILE A 789 7.43 10.90 -57.30
C ILE A 789 6.43 12.06 -57.51
N SER A 790 6.24 12.92 -56.51
CA SER A 790 5.37 14.09 -56.59
C SER A 790 5.85 15.10 -57.64
N GLY A 791 7.17 15.35 -57.71
CA GLY A 791 7.77 16.22 -58.73
C GLY A 791 7.75 15.64 -60.16
N GLY A 792 7.46 14.33 -60.32
CA GLY A 792 7.33 13.70 -61.63
C GLY A 792 5.99 13.93 -62.33
N SER A 793 4.95 14.39 -61.60
CA SER A 793 3.57 14.40 -62.13
C SER A 793 3.16 15.71 -62.83
N GLU A 794 3.95 16.77 -62.77
CA GLU A 794 3.63 18.07 -63.43
C GLU A 794 4.29 18.23 -64.82
N ALA A 795 5.09 17.26 -65.27
CA ALA A 795 5.91 17.35 -66.49
C ALA A 795 5.36 16.57 -67.70
N SER A 796 4.09 16.12 -67.66
CA SER A 796 3.50 15.26 -68.71
C SER A 796 2.03 15.64 -69.00
N GLY A 797 1.83 16.86 -69.52
CA GLY A 797 0.49 17.43 -69.73
C GLY A 797 0.40 18.47 -70.84
N GLY A 798 0.85 18.14 -72.06
CA GLY A 798 0.68 18.98 -73.24
C GLY A 798 1.16 18.31 -74.52
N VAL A 799 0.38 18.48 -75.60
CA VAL A 799 0.47 17.75 -76.89
C VAL A 799 0.07 16.27 -76.75
N ASP A 800 -0.94 15.74 -77.45
CA ASP A 800 -1.93 16.32 -78.40
C ASP A 800 -3.36 16.24 -77.84
#